data_AF-A0A9D5PXC3-F1
#
_entry.id   AF-A0A9D5PXC3-F1
#
_cell.length_a   1.000
_cell.length_b   1.000
_cell.length_c   1.000
_cell.angle_alpha   90.00
_cell.angle_beta   90.00
_cell.angle_gamma   90.00
#
_symmetry.space_group_name_H-M   'P 1'
#
loop_
_entity.id
_entity.type
_entity.pdbx_description
1 polymer ?
#
loop_
_entity_poly.entity_id
_entity_poly.type
_entity_poly.pdbx_seq_one_letter_code
_entity_poly.pdbx_strand_id
1 'polypeptide(L)'
;MNKNYIGKTCPYCKTKFSADDDVVLCGACDMPHHRSCFADNQGCTTFGCTGAMKEIAATPMPAPTTQTAAPIPADPPEKPIEVLTESKERTVMPGVHLMLENTALIIDRVKDKLYARCTFTSLSDKPVRAVMIEIACQDVWGNSLGEPVAFQYLDLRTGRESKFGQNVPIELPDKTTRKIRVTVKKLMLADDTLIDGGGETFRMTDPMPIAGQFDDAAMAAQFVRDTTPHAKFVPETMPSYWRCTCGAINGEAEAACHHCAIAKAKLFAAMNADTLAANLANFNAKKRALEEKARAEQAERDKRAREMEELARKRQEEEQLEAEKLAAAKKKRAVKICIAAGAGVLVIAIALAVIFWLIPAIQYNKACETMDSGDYEAAITMFEELDGFGDSAIMIRQSRYYMGVEALQSQQFDEAIAIFTELGDFSNSAELLDKAEADKELAAKEARYQEGMTALSERKYDEAIKIFTELGDFSDSRTKLADARRGKENAAKEAKYQDGIKALEEGRCDDAIAIFTELGDYAESKTKLEESKAKKEEMAKEAKYQEGIKALENKQFDNAIKIFTELGNYSDSKAKIIEAQNGKKEARYQQGINAMNNKMYGSAITIFTELGNYSDSKAKLAEAQQLKYGQRYEEGITALNNRRWDDAIEIFTELGNYSDSKSKLTEANYGKACNYMSATRYEDAYKLFKALGNYSDSKNKLTECIYAWVDYLLEKEVSSFIFEDTVTLTSEHYATIYSKIWNHINSHTDYEYWEGIISVTIYRLLEMLPSSYEQTATLLRLFDDWSAYIPSYWDYIRDNKAFLKSVWSIGFVRDFLTDDNNIAVFLESTWKTADGKYYFRFYEDTSDGSTWINYGTMPTPTKPYNVDHYNIISSTLVWEDYNDNNVGNVYRFSVIDFNTINVYCYADGKTYTLYRQ
;
A
#
# COMPACT_ATOMS: atom_id res chain seq x y z
N MET A 1 -24.44 43.28 0.72
CA MET A 1 -23.60 42.60 -0.29
C MET A 1 -22.17 42.49 0.22
N ASN A 2 -21.62 41.27 0.32
CA ASN A 2 -20.38 41.00 1.03
C ASN A 2 -19.21 40.81 0.05
N LYS A 3 -18.63 41.92 -0.43
CA LYS A 3 -17.59 41.94 -1.47
C LYS A 3 -16.26 41.28 -1.07
N ASN A 4 -16.07 40.91 0.20
CA ASN A 4 -14.79 40.44 0.75
C ASN A 4 -14.44 38.97 0.44
N TYR A 5 -15.38 38.19 -0.11
CA TYR A 5 -15.19 36.76 -0.38
C TYR A 5 -15.26 36.40 -1.86
N ILE A 6 -15.62 37.35 -2.73
CA ILE A 6 -15.69 37.15 -4.19
C ILE A 6 -14.32 36.67 -4.70
N GLY A 7 -14.32 35.59 -5.46
CA GLY A 7 -13.12 34.98 -6.03
C GLY A 7 -12.36 34.01 -5.11
N LYS A 8 -12.68 33.95 -3.81
CA LYS A 8 -12.18 32.90 -2.90
C LYS A 8 -12.93 31.59 -3.16
N THR A 9 -12.32 30.46 -2.83
CA THR A 9 -12.87 29.13 -3.14
C THR A 9 -13.58 28.53 -1.93
N CYS A 10 -14.79 28.03 -2.11
CA CYS A 10 -15.47 27.22 -1.09
C CYS A 10 -14.74 25.88 -0.92
N PRO A 11 -14.31 25.52 0.30
CA PRO A 11 -13.56 24.29 0.53
C PRO A 11 -14.38 23.01 0.41
N TYR A 12 -15.72 23.08 0.37
CA TYR A 12 -16.61 21.95 0.12
C TYR A 12 -16.73 21.64 -1.38
N CYS A 13 -17.37 22.53 -2.14
CA CYS A 13 -17.69 22.31 -3.55
C CYS A 13 -16.55 22.73 -4.52
N LYS A 14 -15.48 23.35 -4.01
CA LYS A 14 -14.30 23.83 -4.76
C LYS A 14 -14.60 24.90 -5.83
N THR A 15 -15.79 25.50 -5.83
CA THR A 15 -16.14 26.63 -6.70
C THR A 15 -15.76 27.97 -6.06
N LYS A 16 -15.46 28.98 -6.89
CA LYS A 16 -15.17 30.34 -6.43
C LYS A 16 -16.45 31.09 -6.11
N PHE A 17 -16.46 31.89 -5.06
CA PHE A 17 -17.61 32.72 -4.69
C PHE A 17 -17.86 33.83 -5.71
N SER A 18 -19.11 33.98 -6.12
CA SER A 18 -19.61 35.08 -6.94
C SER A 18 -20.19 36.22 -6.08
N ALA A 19 -20.59 37.33 -6.71
CA ALA A 19 -21.17 38.48 -6.00
C ALA A 19 -22.56 38.19 -5.40
N ASP A 20 -23.25 37.17 -5.93
CA ASP A 20 -24.62 36.81 -5.57
C ASP A 20 -24.69 35.56 -4.67
N ASP A 21 -23.54 34.97 -4.34
CA ASP A 21 -23.48 33.77 -3.50
C ASP A 21 -23.79 34.09 -2.03
N ASP A 22 -24.64 33.26 -1.40
CA ASP A 22 -24.91 33.32 0.03
C ASP A 22 -23.77 32.64 0.81
N VAL A 23 -22.86 33.46 1.33
CA VAL A 23 -21.64 33.02 2.03
C VAL A 23 -21.82 33.07 3.54
N VAL A 24 -21.53 31.95 4.20
CA VAL A 24 -21.47 31.81 5.67
C VAL A 24 -20.05 31.51 6.12
N LEU A 25 -19.72 31.83 7.37
CA LEU A 25 -18.42 31.49 7.96
C LEU A 25 -18.57 30.38 9.00
N CYS A 26 -17.52 29.58 9.17
CA CYS A 26 -17.41 28.71 10.34
C CYS A 26 -17.14 29.55 11.61
N GLY A 27 -17.95 29.39 12.65
CA GLY A 27 -17.80 30.12 13.91
C GLY A 27 -16.54 29.79 14.72
N ALA A 28 -15.79 28.73 14.37
CA ALA A 28 -14.54 28.36 15.05
C ALA A 28 -13.26 28.72 14.27
N CYS A 29 -13.30 28.74 12.94
CA CYS A 29 -12.11 28.98 12.11
C CYS A 29 -12.30 30.06 11.03
N ASP A 30 -13.46 30.72 11.00
CA ASP A 30 -13.88 31.77 10.06
C ASP A 30 -13.73 31.40 8.56
N MET A 31 -13.65 30.10 8.25
CA MET A 31 -13.54 29.62 6.88
C MET A 31 -14.86 29.85 6.10
N PRO A 32 -14.83 30.50 4.91
CA PRO A 32 -16.04 30.82 4.15
C PRO A 32 -16.57 29.62 3.36
N HIS A 33 -17.88 29.38 3.42
CA HIS A 33 -18.59 28.32 2.69
C HIS A 33 -19.84 28.91 2.02
N HIS A 34 -20.34 28.30 0.94
CA HIS A 34 -21.72 28.57 0.54
C HIS A 34 -22.64 28.04 1.64
N ARG A 35 -23.74 28.75 1.94
CA ARG A 35 -24.68 28.32 2.98
C ARG A 35 -25.17 26.89 2.78
N SER A 36 -25.53 26.55 1.55
CA SER A 36 -25.93 25.19 1.17
C SER A 36 -24.80 24.19 1.44
N CYS A 37 -23.58 24.50 1.03
CA CYS A 37 -22.42 23.63 1.24
C CYS A 37 -22.07 23.41 2.72
N PHE A 38 -22.26 24.42 3.58
CA PHE A 38 -22.06 24.26 5.03
C PHE A 38 -23.17 23.39 5.66
N ALA A 39 -24.42 23.53 5.18
CA ALA A 39 -25.55 22.71 5.62
C ALA A 39 -25.43 21.26 5.13
N ASP A 40 -25.05 21.04 3.86
CA ASP A 40 -24.86 19.73 3.24
C ASP A 40 -23.72 18.95 3.92
N ASN A 41 -22.67 19.66 4.32
CA ASN A 41 -21.58 19.07 5.11
C ASN A 41 -21.89 18.96 6.61
N GLN A 42 -23.04 19.47 7.06
CA GLN A 42 -23.44 19.57 8.47
C GLN A 42 -22.37 20.22 9.38
N GLY A 43 -21.59 21.15 8.84
CA GLY A 43 -20.48 21.78 9.56
C GLY A 43 -19.33 22.22 8.66
N CYS A 44 -18.25 22.67 9.27
CA CYS A 44 -17.04 23.09 8.55
C CYS A 44 -16.33 21.90 7.90
N THR A 45 -15.81 22.11 6.70
CA THR A 45 -15.00 21.11 5.96
C THR A 45 -13.54 21.05 6.39
N THR A 46 -13.13 21.93 7.31
CA THR A 46 -11.78 21.92 7.86
C THR A 46 -11.63 20.74 8.81
N PHE A 47 -10.65 19.87 8.56
CA PHE A 47 -10.42 18.66 9.34
C PHE A 47 -10.31 18.96 10.85
N GLY A 48 -11.14 18.29 11.67
CA GLY A 48 -11.17 18.45 13.12
C GLY A 48 -11.90 19.71 13.64
N CYS A 49 -12.48 20.53 12.76
CA CYS A 49 -13.20 21.74 13.17
C CYS A 49 -14.67 21.45 13.50
N THR A 50 -15.11 21.81 14.70
CA THR A 50 -16.48 21.61 15.19
C THR A 50 -17.33 22.89 15.18
N GLY A 51 -16.84 23.97 14.57
CA GLY A 51 -17.49 25.27 14.61
C GLY A 51 -18.83 25.31 13.88
N ALA A 52 -19.84 25.88 14.54
CA ALA A 52 -21.19 26.06 13.99
C ALA A 52 -21.26 27.19 12.95
N MET A 53 -22.36 27.27 12.21
CA MET A 53 -22.59 28.30 11.19
C MET A 53 -22.68 29.69 11.85
N LYS A 54 -21.88 30.65 11.36
CA LYS A 54 -21.89 32.05 11.77
C LYS A 54 -22.38 32.91 10.61
N GLU A 55 -23.52 33.57 10.81
CA GLU A 55 -24.07 34.49 9.82
C GLU A 55 -23.24 35.78 9.73
N ILE A 56 -23.16 36.35 8.54
CA ILE A 56 -22.51 37.63 8.32
C ILE A 56 -23.61 38.71 8.31
N ALA A 57 -23.57 39.63 9.28
CA ALA A 57 -24.62 40.62 9.48
C ALA A 57 -24.84 41.48 8.21
N ALA A 58 -26.08 41.53 7.73
CA ALA A 58 -26.49 42.38 6.63
C ALA A 58 -26.80 43.80 7.14
N THR A 59 -26.21 44.84 6.53
CA THR A 59 -26.64 46.23 6.72
C THR A 59 -27.96 46.49 5.95
N PRO A 60 -28.91 47.28 6.50
CA PRO A 60 -30.22 47.48 5.90
C PRO A 60 -30.15 48.41 4.68
N MET A 61 -30.90 48.07 3.62
CA MET A 61 -31.16 48.98 2.48
C MET A 61 -32.43 49.82 2.73
N PRO A 62 -32.51 51.06 2.20
CA PRO A 62 -33.66 51.93 2.38
C PRO A 62 -34.81 51.62 1.40
N ALA A 63 -36.01 52.04 1.82
CA ALA A 63 -37.32 51.80 1.21
C ALA A 63 -37.50 52.43 -0.20
N PRO A 64 -38.44 51.91 -1.02
CA PRO A 64 -38.59 52.30 -2.42
C PRO A 64 -39.37 53.60 -2.58
N THR A 65 -38.91 54.48 -3.47
CA THR A 65 -39.67 55.63 -3.95
C THR A 65 -40.32 55.31 -5.30
N THR A 66 -41.61 55.63 -5.36
CA THR A 66 -42.56 55.55 -6.46
C THR A 66 -42.12 56.28 -7.74
N GLN A 67 -42.27 55.64 -8.89
CA GLN A 67 -42.62 56.32 -10.14
C GLN A 67 -43.63 55.49 -10.94
N THR A 68 -44.49 56.24 -11.61
CA THR A 68 -45.82 55.93 -12.17
C THR A 68 -45.82 55.12 -13.47
N ALA A 69 -46.99 54.54 -13.74
CA ALA A 69 -47.29 53.50 -14.71
C ALA A 69 -47.16 53.85 -16.21
N ALA A 70 -46.80 52.81 -17.00
CA ALA A 70 -47.25 52.55 -18.38
C ALA A 70 -47.03 51.05 -18.72
N PRO A 71 -47.67 50.53 -19.78
CA PRO A 71 -48.73 49.52 -19.76
C PRO A 71 -48.27 48.07 -19.51
N ILE A 72 -49.21 47.23 -19.08
CA ILE A 72 -49.09 45.79 -18.79
C ILE A 72 -48.31 45.05 -19.91
N PRO A 73 -47.15 44.42 -19.62
CA PRO A 73 -46.59 43.35 -20.45
C PRO A 73 -47.15 41.99 -20.02
N ALA A 74 -47.36 41.14 -21.02
CA ALA A 74 -47.90 39.78 -20.93
C ALA A 74 -47.16 38.88 -19.92
N ASP A 75 -47.85 37.81 -19.51
CA ASP A 75 -47.39 36.74 -18.62
C ASP A 75 -45.91 36.35 -18.82
N PRO A 76 -45.18 35.98 -17.73
CA PRO A 76 -43.79 35.57 -17.83
C PRO A 76 -43.66 34.34 -18.74
N PRO A 77 -42.58 34.22 -19.53
CA PRO A 77 -42.39 33.07 -20.42
C PRO A 77 -42.32 31.78 -19.59
N GLU A 78 -43.10 30.78 -19.99
CA GLU A 78 -43.07 29.43 -19.43
C GLU A 78 -41.63 28.91 -19.36
N LYS A 79 -41.27 28.25 -18.24
CA LYS A 79 -39.96 27.59 -18.13
C LYS A 79 -39.84 26.55 -19.27
N PRO A 80 -38.82 26.63 -20.14
CA PRO A 80 -38.75 25.81 -21.34
C PRO A 80 -38.54 24.32 -21.07
N ILE A 81 -37.98 23.94 -19.91
CA ILE A 81 -37.79 22.56 -19.48
C ILE A 81 -38.39 22.36 -18.08
N GLU A 82 -39.23 21.35 -17.92
CA GLU A 82 -39.98 21.06 -16.70
C GLU A 82 -39.86 19.56 -16.33
N VAL A 83 -39.63 19.25 -15.05
CA VAL A 83 -39.69 17.88 -14.54
C VAL A 83 -41.14 17.57 -14.14
N LEU A 84 -41.79 16.66 -14.87
CA LEU A 84 -43.19 16.29 -14.65
C LEU A 84 -43.37 15.37 -13.44
N THR A 85 -42.50 14.37 -13.33
CA THR A 85 -42.53 13.38 -12.25
C THR A 85 -41.10 12.97 -11.93
N GLU A 86 -40.78 12.82 -10.64
CA GLU A 86 -39.53 12.23 -10.18
C GLU A 86 -39.84 11.14 -9.15
N SER A 87 -39.22 9.97 -9.28
CA SER A 87 -39.29 8.90 -8.30
C SER A 87 -37.89 8.58 -7.80
N LYS A 88 -37.71 8.65 -6.48
CA LYS A 88 -36.47 8.26 -5.78
C LYS A 88 -36.55 6.84 -5.22
N GLU A 89 -37.46 6.03 -5.76
CA GLU A 89 -37.65 4.66 -5.32
C GLU A 89 -36.48 3.79 -5.79
N ARG A 90 -35.67 3.34 -4.82
CA ARG A 90 -34.51 2.49 -5.08
C ARG A 90 -34.98 1.07 -5.35
N THR A 91 -34.76 0.59 -6.56
CA THR A 91 -35.14 -0.77 -6.97
C THR A 91 -33.95 -1.53 -7.52
N VAL A 92 -33.95 -2.83 -7.30
CA VAL A 92 -32.94 -3.76 -7.81
C VAL A 92 -33.60 -4.90 -8.53
N MET A 93 -32.93 -5.44 -9.54
CA MET A 93 -33.28 -6.73 -10.10
C MET A 93 -32.29 -7.77 -9.55
N PRO A 94 -32.77 -8.85 -8.89
CA PRO A 94 -31.89 -9.83 -8.26
C PRO A 94 -30.92 -10.42 -9.27
N GLY A 95 -29.62 -10.44 -8.94
CA GLY A 95 -28.57 -10.95 -9.83
C GLY A 95 -28.07 -9.98 -10.91
N VAL A 96 -28.76 -8.88 -11.19
CA VAL A 96 -28.40 -7.94 -12.29
C VAL A 96 -27.40 -6.86 -11.86
N HIS A 97 -26.88 -6.93 -10.62
CA HIS A 97 -25.82 -6.06 -10.06
C HIS A 97 -25.94 -4.55 -10.34
N LEU A 98 -27.18 -4.06 -10.48
CA LEU A 98 -27.52 -2.65 -10.67
C LEU A 98 -28.68 -2.29 -9.76
N MET A 99 -28.60 -1.08 -9.19
CA MET A 99 -29.71 -0.43 -8.50
C MET A 99 -30.18 0.75 -9.34
N LEU A 100 -31.47 0.79 -9.67
CA LEU A 100 -32.12 1.99 -10.18
C LEU A 100 -32.38 2.91 -8.99
N GLU A 101 -31.71 4.06 -8.94
CA GLU A 101 -31.84 5.02 -7.85
C GLU A 101 -32.94 6.04 -8.06
N ASN A 102 -33.08 6.53 -9.30
CA ASN A 102 -33.97 7.64 -9.61
C ASN A 102 -34.47 7.54 -11.05
N THR A 103 -35.76 7.83 -11.25
CA THR A 103 -36.35 8.07 -12.58
C THR A 103 -37.03 9.42 -12.61
N ALA A 104 -36.79 10.21 -13.66
CA ALA A 104 -37.49 11.46 -13.91
C ALA A 104 -38.13 11.48 -15.30
N LEU A 105 -39.34 12.03 -15.40
CA LEU A 105 -39.97 12.44 -16.65
C LEU A 105 -39.79 13.94 -16.82
N ILE A 106 -39.24 14.34 -17.97
CA ILE A 106 -38.82 15.72 -18.24
C ILE A 106 -39.42 16.14 -19.58
N ILE A 107 -40.22 17.21 -19.59
CA ILE A 107 -40.76 17.78 -20.81
C ILE A 107 -39.96 19.02 -21.21
N ASP A 108 -39.54 19.06 -22.48
CA ASP A 108 -39.03 20.25 -23.14
C ASP A 108 -40.19 20.87 -23.93
N ARG A 109 -40.75 21.97 -23.41
CA ARG A 109 -41.90 22.67 -23.99
C ARG A 109 -41.54 23.39 -25.29
N VAL A 110 -40.26 23.72 -25.50
CA VAL A 110 -39.77 24.40 -26.70
C VAL A 110 -39.61 23.42 -27.86
N LYS A 111 -39.03 22.26 -27.58
CA LYS A 111 -38.88 21.18 -28.59
C LYS A 111 -40.11 20.31 -28.71
N ASP A 112 -41.08 20.48 -27.82
CA ASP A 112 -42.26 19.64 -27.65
C ASP A 112 -41.87 18.15 -27.58
N LYS A 113 -40.90 17.83 -26.72
CA LYS A 113 -40.36 16.47 -26.54
C LYS A 113 -40.40 16.04 -25.08
N LEU A 114 -40.67 14.76 -24.86
CA LEU A 114 -40.67 14.15 -23.54
C LEU A 114 -39.47 13.22 -23.39
N TYR A 115 -38.79 13.30 -22.26
CA TYR A 115 -37.62 12.48 -21.95
C TYR A 115 -37.79 11.74 -20.64
N ALA A 116 -37.37 10.49 -20.59
CA ALA A 116 -37.04 9.80 -19.36
C ALA A 116 -35.57 10.04 -19.01
N ARG A 117 -35.27 10.12 -17.72
CA ARG A 117 -33.91 10.09 -17.20
C ARG A 117 -33.83 9.05 -16.10
N CYS A 118 -32.95 8.08 -16.26
CA CYS A 118 -32.80 6.98 -15.31
C CYS A 118 -31.39 7.03 -14.71
N THR A 119 -31.29 7.07 -13.39
CA THR A 119 -30.01 7.03 -12.68
C THR A 119 -29.81 5.66 -12.06
N PHE A 120 -28.70 5.03 -12.38
CA PHE A 120 -28.33 3.72 -11.86
C PHE A 120 -27.06 3.80 -11.03
N THR A 121 -26.96 2.97 -10.00
CA THR A 121 -25.76 2.74 -9.19
C THR A 121 -25.28 1.31 -9.44
N SER A 122 -24.00 1.14 -9.76
CA SER A 122 -23.40 -0.19 -9.91
C SER A 122 -23.26 -0.89 -8.56
N LEU A 123 -23.68 -2.15 -8.48
CA LEU A 123 -23.46 -3.03 -7.31
C LEU A 123 -22.42 -4.13 -7.61
N SER A 124 -21.90 -4.20 -8.83
CA SER A 124 -20.91 -5.19 -9.22
C SER A 124 -19.53 -4.83 -8.66
N ASP A 125 -18.75 -5.84 -8.27
CA ASP A 125 -17.30 -5.72 -8.02
C ASP A 125 -16.49 -5.47 -9.31
N LYS A 126 -17.06 -5.81 -10.47
CA LYS A 126 -16.45 -5.59 -11.77
C LYS A 126 -17.01 -4.33 -12.43
N PRO A 127 -16.20 -3.57 -13.18
CA PRO A 127 -16.71 -2.40 -13.89
C PRO A 127 -17.80 -2.77 -14.91
N VAL A 128 -18.85 -1.96 -14.99
CA VAL A 128 -19.92 -2.10 -15.98
C VAL A 128 -19.50 -1.44 -17.30
N ARG A 129 -19.63 -2.18 -18.40
CA ARG A 129 -19.28 -1.74 -19.77
C ARG A 129 -20.49 -1.30 -20.60
N ALA A 130 -21.60 -2.01 -20.48
CA ALA A 130 -22.84 -1.65 -21.17
C ALA A 130 -24.08 -2.12 -20.42
N VAL A 131 -25.18 -1.39 -20.59
CA VAL A 131 -26.49 -1.73 -20.01
C VAL A 131 -27.58 -1.51 -21.05
N MET A 132 -28.41 -2.53 -21.26
CA MET A 132 -29.63 -2.43 -22.08
C MET A 132 -30.83 -2.37 -21.14
N ILE A 133 -31.67 -1.36 -21.33
CA ILE A 133 -32.92 -1.18 -20.59
C ILE A 133 -34.11 -1.10 -21.55
N GLU A 134 -35.28 -1.42 -21.03
CA GLU A 134 -36.57 -1.12 -21.64
C GLU A 134 -37.40 -0.21 -20.73
N ILE A 135 -38.06 0.77 -21.32
CA ILE A 135 -38.94 1.71 -20.62
C ILE A 135 -40.37 1.52 -21.13
N ALA A 136 -41.23 0.92 -20.31
CA ALA A 136 -42.65 0.88 -20.59
C ALA A 136 -43.31 2.19 -20.16
N CYS A 137 -43.99 2.84 -21.11
CA CYS A 137 -44.67 4.11 -20.91
C CYS A 137 -46.13 3.89 -20.51
N GLN A 138 -46.65 4.70 -19.59
CA GLN A 138 -48.04 4.66 -19.14
C GLN A 138 -48.64 6.08 -19.05
N ASP A 139 -49.93 6.19 -19.34
CA ASP A 139 -50.70 7.42 -19.15
C ASP A 139 -51.00 7.71 -17.66
N VAL A 140 -51.72 8.80 -17.36
CA VAL A 140 -52.11 9.16 -15.99
C VAL A 140 -53.03 8.15 -15.32
N TRP A 141 -53.72 7.32 -16.09
CA TRP A 141 -54.67 6.31 -15.62
C TRP A 141 -54.00 4.93 -15.47
N GLY A 142 -52.74 4.79 -15.88
CA GLY A 142 -51.94 3.57 -15.79
C GLY A 142 -52.05 2.64 -16.99
N ASN A 143 -52.71 3.04 -18.08
CA ASN A 143 -52.75 2.25 -19.31
C ASN A 143 -51.40 2.30 -20.02
N SER A 144 -50.98 1.18 -20.61
CA SER A 144 -49.73 1.12 -21.38
C SER A 144 -49.84 1.91 -22.69
N LEU A 145 -48.80 2.68 -22.99
CA LEU A 145 -48.68 3.51 -24.19
C LEU A 145 -47.61 2.92 -25.13
N GLY A 146 -48.07 2.19 -26.15
CA GLY A 146 -47.21 1.61 -27.18
C GLY A 146 -46.26 0.50 -26.67
N GLU A 147 -45.27 0.18 -27.50
CA GLU A 147 -44.22 -0.78 -27.18
C GLU A 147 -43.15 -0.17 -26.27
N PRO A 148 -42.51 -0.95 -25.38
CA PRO A 148 -41.43 -0.47 -24.53
C PRO A 148 -40.26 0.13 -25.32
N VAL A 149 -39.76 1.27 -24.86
CA VAL A 149 -38.60 1.95 -25.47
C VAL A 149 -37.31 1.26 -25.04
N ALA A 150 -36.62 0.62 -25.97
CA ALA A 150 -35.30 0.05 -25.73
C ALA A 150 -34.21 1.12 -25.78
N PHE A 151 -33.31 1.15 -24.79
CA PHE A 151 -32.19 2.07 -24.74
C PHE A 151 -30.91 1.37 -24.27
N GLN A 152 -29.76 1.76 -24.83
CA GLN A 152 -28.46 1.19 -24.47
C GLN A 152 -27.53 2.27 -23.94
N TYR A 153 -27.03 2.06 -22.73
CA TYR A 153 -25.86 2.77 -22.22
C TYR A 153 -24.62 1.99 -22.66
N LEU A 154 -23.77 2.62 -23.47
CA LEU A 154 -22.55 2.04 -24.01
C LEU A 154 -21.31 2.74 -23.43
N ASP A 155 -20.15 2.11 -23.60
CA ASP A 155 -18.84 2.64 -23.22
C ASP A 155 -18.73 3.10 -21.75
N LEU A 156 -19.47 2.43 -20.87
CA LEU A 156 -19.42 2.67 -19.44
C LEU A 156 -18.07 2.17 -18.88
N ARG A 157 -17.58 2.88 -17.86
CA ARG A 157 -16.38 2.51 -17.08
C ARG A 157 -16.69 2.60 -15.58
N THR A 158 -17.87 2.12 -15.22
CA THR A 158 -18.47 2.39 -13.91
C THR A 158 -18.12 1.29 -12.92
N GLY A 159 -17.26 1.59 -11.95
CA GLY A 159 -16.95 0.67 -10.83
C GLY A 159 -18.08 0.57 -9.82
N ARG A 160 -17.91 -0.28 -8.80
CA ARG A 160 -18.88 -0.45 -7.70
C ARG A 160 -19.25 0.90 -7.06
N GLU A 161 -20.51 1.05 -6.67
CA GLU A 161 -21.14 2.26 -6.07
C GLU A 161 -21.08 3.53 -6.92
N SER A 162 -20.54 3.48 -8.13
CA SER A 162 -20.53 4.61 -9.06
C SER A 162 -21.87 4.75 -9.78
N LYS A 163 -22.29 6.00 -10.02
CA LYS A 163 -23.58 6.33 -10.65
C LYS A 163 -23.44 6.66 -12.14
N PHE A 164 -24.40 6.24 -12.94
CA PHE A 164 -24.50 6.59 -14.37
C PHE A 164 -25.95 6.86 -14.79
N GLY A 165 -26.12 7.52 -15.94
CA GLY A 165 -27.43 7.86 -16.51
C GLY A 165 -28.04 9.18 -16.01
N GLN A 166 -27.50 9.79 -14.95
CA GLN A 166 -28.00 11.05 -14.36
C GLN A 166 -28.01 12.26 -15.31
N ASN A 167 -27.30 12.19 -16.43
CA ASN A 167 -27.20 13.27 -17.44
C ASN A 167 -27.60 12.80 -18.84
N VAL A 168 -28.23 11.62 -18.97
CA VAL A 168 -28.60 11.03 -20.26
C VAL A 168 -30.11 11.13 -20.45
N PRO A 169 -30.60 12.02 -21.34
CA PRO A 169 -32.01 12.09 -21.69
C PRO A 169 -32.38 10.97 -22.68
N ILE A 170 -33.43 10.21 -22.38
CA ILE A 170 -33.98 9.16 -23.23
C ILE A 170 -35.31 9.67 -23.79
N GLU A 171 -35.36 10.00 -25.08
CA GLU A 171 -36.59 10.48 -25.72
C GLU A 171 -37.68 9.40 -25.70
N LEU A 172 -38.88 9.78 -25.26
CA LEU A 172 -40.06 8.91 -25.24
C LEU A 172 -41.00 9.27 -26.40
N PRO A 173 -41.59 8.28 -27.09
CA PRO A 173 -42.37 8.53 -28.30
C PRO A 173 -43.74 9.19 -28.01
N ASP A 174 -44.34 8.91 -26.86
CA ASP A 174 -45.67 9.40 -26.50
C ASP A 174 -45.60 10.52 -25.43
N LYS A 175 -45.98 11.74 -25.82
CA LYS A 175 -45.94 12.95 -24.95
C LYS A 175 -46.98 12.92 -23.82
N THR A 176 -47.95 12.02 -23.90
CA THR A 176 -48.96 11.81 -22.85
C THR A 176 -48.47 10.90 -21.73
N THR A 177 -47.26 10.33 -21.85
CA THR A 177 -46.65 9.51 -20.79
C THR A 177 -46.51 10.30 -19.49
N ARG A 178 -47.00 9.72 -18.39
CA ARG A 178 -46.93 10.31 -17.04
C ARG A 178 -46.38 9.36 -15.99
N LYS A 179 -46.23 8.08 -16.35
CA LYS A 179 -45.55 7.07 -15.53
C LYS A 179 -44.69 6.19 -16.43
N ILE A 180 -43.52 5.80 -15.93
CA ILE A 180 -42.63 4.88 -16.62
C ILE A 180 -42.28 3.71 -15.72
N ARG A 181 -42.05 2.54 -16.33
CA ARG A 181 -41.46 1.37 -15.67
C ARG A 181 -40.20 0.98 -16.42
N VAL A 182 -39.08 0.96 -15.70
CA VAL A 182 -37.76 0.68 -16.26
C VAL A 182 -37.37 -0.76 -15.93
N THR A 183 -36.99 -1.52 -16.94
CA THR A 183 -36.56 -2.92 -16.81
C THR A 183 -35.15 -3.03 -17.39
N VAL A 184 -34.18 -3.51 -16.60
CA VAL A 184 -32.86 -3.85 -17.14
C VAL A 184 -32.98 -5.18 -17.87
N LYS A 185 -32.60 -5.23 -19.15
CA LYS A 185 -32.65 -6.43 -19.98
C LYS A 185 -31.32 -7.14 -20.07
N LYS A 186 -30.21 -6.39 -20.16
CA LYS A 186 -28.86 -6.96 -20.23
C LYS A 186 -27.87 -6.04 -19.52
N LEU A 187 -26.93 -6.66 -18.83
CA LEU A 187 -25.76 -6.01 -18.25
C LEU A 187 -24.50 -6.69 -18.79
N MET A 188 -23.57 -5.90 -19.32
CA MET A 188 -22.25 -6.37 -19.76
C MET A 188 -21.19 -5.81 -18.80
N LEU A 189 -20.42 -6.70 -18.19
CA LEU A 189 -19.27 -6.34 -17.35
C LEU A 189 -18.00 -6.19 -18.20
N ALA A 190 -16.96 -5.59 -17.62
CA ALA A 190 -15.70 -5.33 -18.31
C ALA A 190 -14.89 -6.59 -18.65
N ASP A 191 -15.20 -7.74 -18.04
CA ASP A 191 -14.62 -9.04 -18.34
C ASP A 191 -15.46 -9.86 -19.33
N ASP A 192 -16.36 -9.19 -20.06
CA ASP A 192 -17.30 -9.77 -21.02
C ASP A 192 -18.33 -10.75 -20.42
N THR A 193 -18.49 -10.75 -19.09
CA THR A 193 -19.63 -11.43 -18.45
C THR A 193 -20.93 -10.73 -18.84
N LEU A 194 -21.79 -11.46 -19.55
CA LEU A 194 -23.17 -11.05 -19.84
C LEU A 194 -24.09 -11.55 -18.72
N ILE A 195 -24.87 -10.62 -18.16
CA ILE A 195 -25.94 -10.92 -17.20
C ILE A 195 -27.27 -10.55 -17.85
N ASP A 196 -28.11 -11.55 -18.05
CA ASP A 196 -29.48 -11.36 -18.53
C ASP A 196 -30.38 -10.84 -17.40
N GLY A 197 -31.14 -9.79 -17.71
CA GLY A 197 -32.16 -9.23 -16.86
C GLY A 197 -33.57 -9.62 -17.31
N GLY A 198 -34.54 -8.73 -17.08
CA GLY A 198 -35.95 -8.94 -17.42
C GLY A 198 -36.78 -9.68 -16.36
N GLY A 199 -36.23 -9.94 -15.18
CA GLY A 199 -36.93 -10.50 -14.03
C GLY A 199 -37.73 -9.45 -13.23
N GLU A 200 -38.31 -9.89 -12.11
CA GLU A 200 -39.02 -9.01 -11.18
C GLU A 200 -38.08 -8.01 -10.48
N THR A 201 -38.55 -6.78 -10.32
CA THR A 201 -37.85 -5.71 -9.60
C THR A 201 -38.30 -5.67 -8.14
N PHE A 202 -37.35 -5.56 -7.22
CA PHE A 202 -37.59 -5.47 -5.79
C PHE A 202 -37.22 -4.08 -5.30
N ARG A 203 -38.07 -3.50 -4.45
CA ARG A 203 -37.77 -2.26 -3.75
C ARG A 203 -36.74 -2.54 -2.66
N MET A 204 -35.68 -1.73 -2.60
CA MET A 204 -34.74 -1.76 -1.50
C MET A 204 -35.37 -1.13 -0.25
N THR A 205 -35.29 -1.84 0.86
CA THR A 205 -35.67 -1.32 2.18
C THR A 205 -34.73 -0.19 2.60
N ASP A 206 -35.29 0.79 3.30
CA ASP A 206 -34.49 1.85 3.91
C ASP A 206 -33.74 1.29 5.12
N PRO A 207 -32.45 1.63 5.30
CA PRO A 207 -31.62 1.02 6.33
C PRO A 207 -32.06 1.48 7.73
N MET A 208 -32.40 0.53 8.60
CA MET A 208 -32.78 0.82 9.99
C MET A 208 -31.54 1.09 10.85
N PRO A 209 -31.48 2.18 11.66
CA PRO A 209 -30.35 2.44 12.54
C PRO A 209 -30.20 1.38 13.64
N ILE A 210 -28.95 1.00 13.94
CA ILE A 210 -28.64 -0.02 14.97
C ILE A 210 -29.00 0.42 16.39
N ALA A 211 -28.97 1.72 16.66
CA ALA A 211 -29.30 2.29 17.97
C ALA A 211 -30.77 2.05 18.36
N GLY A 212 -31.67 1.92 17.38
CA GLY A 212 -33.09 1.64 17.62
C GLY A 212 -33.45 0.14 17.61
N GLN A 213 -32.47 -0.74 17.41
CA GLN A 213 -32.69 -2.19 17.34
C GLN A 213 -32.65 -2.87 18.72
N PHE A 214 -31.99 -2.24 19.69
CA PHE A 214 -31.80 -2.77 21.02
C PHE A 214 -32.40 -1.82 22.07
N ASP A 215 -33.04 -2.39 23.09
CA ASP A 215 -33.64 -1.60 24.19
C ASP A 215 -32.59 -0.90 25.07
N ASP A 216 -31.34 -1.39 25.06
CA ASP A 216 -30.22 -0.87 25.87
C ASP A 216 -29.08 -0.36 24.97
N ALA A 217 -28.68 0.90 25.21
CA ALA A 217 -27.52 1.52 24.55
C ALA A 217 -26.21 0.73 24.76
N ALA A 218 -26.07 0.00 25.87
CA ALA A 218 -24.92 -0.86 26.13
C ALA A 218 -24.87 -2.06 25.19
N MET A 219 -26.02 -2.61 24.78
CA MET A 219 -26.11 -3.69 23.80
C MET A 219 -25.73 -3.20 22.40
N ALA A 220 -26.23 -2.01 22.00
CA ALA A 220 -25.80 -1.40 20.74
C ALA A 220 -24.27 -1.18 20.72
N ALA A 221 -23.69 -0.67 21.83
CA ALA A 221 -22.25 -0.50 21.95
C ALA A 221 -21.49 -1.84 21.94
N GLN A 222 -22.05 -2.91 22.51
CA GLN A 222 -21.45 -4.25 22.43
C GLN A 222 -21.48 -4.79 21.01
N PHE A 223 -22.57 -4.58 20.28
CA PHE A 223 -22.68 -5.03 18.90
C PHE A 223 -21.61 -4.38 18.01
N VAL A 224 -21.33 -3.08 18.22
CA VAL A 224 -20.22 -2.37 17.57
C VAL A 224 -18.87 -3.02 17.90
N ARG A 225 -18.64 -3.42 19.16
CA ARG A 225 -17.40 -4.12 19.59
C ARG A 225 -17.24 -5.49 18.94
N ASP A 226 -18.33 -6.25 18.83
CA ASP A 226 -18.30 -7.62 18.31
C ASP A 226 -18.16 -7.66 16.78
N THR A 227 -18.60 -6.59 16.09
CA THR A 227 -18.65 -6.51 14.63
C THR A 227 -17.59 -5.57 14.04
N THR A 228 -17.88 -4.28 13.95
CA THR A 228 -17.04 -3.26 13.30
C THR A 228 -17.29 -1.88 13.91
N PRO A 229 -16.26 -1.02 14.04
CA PRO A 229 -16.43 0.36 14.50
C PRO A 229 -17.28 1.22 13.55
N HIS A 230 -17.54 0.76 12.32
CA HIS A 230 -18.38 1.44 11.34
C HIS A 230 -19.87 1.05 11.43
N ALA A 231 -20.27 0.24 12.42
CA ALA A 231 -21.65 -0.22 12.58
C ALA A 231 -22.61 0.94 12.84
N LYS A 232 -23.58 1.12 11.93
CA LYS A 232 -24.58 2.20 11.92
C LYS A 232 -26.01 1.67 11.77
N PHE A 233 -26.17 0.58 11.02
CA PHE A 233 -27.47 0.04 10.62
C PHE A 233 -27.62 -1.41 11.05
N VAL A 234 -28.86 -1.88 11.13
CA VAL A 234 -29.19 -3.29 11.28
C VAL A 234 -28.83 -4.02 9.98
N PRO A 235 -28.00 -5.08 10.03
CA PRO A 235 -27.73 -5.90 8.85
C PRO A 235 -29.01 -6.63 8.41
N GLU A 236 -29.22 -6.70 7.10
CA GLU A 236 -30.42 -7.32 6.51
C GLU A 236 -30.06 -8.11 5.25
N THR A 237 -30.83 -9.15 4.96
CA THR A 237 -30.75 -9.92 3.71
C THR A 237 -31.90 -9.52 2.79
N MET A 238 -31.59 -9.34 1.51
CA MET A 238 -32.51 -8.98 0.44
C MET A 238 -32.34 -9.99 -0.73
N PRO A 239 -33.27 -10.07 -1.68
CA PRO A 239 -33.12 -10.96 -2.84
C PRO A 239 -31.81 -10.73 -3.60
N SER A 240 -30.90 -11.72 -3.58
CA SER A 240 -29.55 -11.67 -4.16
C SER A 240 -28.56 -10.64 -3.56
N TYR A 241 -28.91 -9.98 -2.46
CA TYR A 241 -28.05 -8.99 -1.82
C TYR A 241 -28.14 -9.04 -0.29
N TRP A 242 -27.18 -8.47 0.41
CA TRP A 242 -27.28 -8.21 1.83
C TRP A 242 -26.65 -6.87 2.19
N ARG A 243 -27.24 -6.18 3.16
CA ARG A 243 -26.71 -4.92 3.68
C ARG A 243 -25.87 -5.19 4.91
N CYS A 244 -24.66 -4.66 4.91
CA CYS A 244 -23.81 -4.67 6.07
C CYS A 244 -24.25 -3.62 7.10
N THR A 245 -23.89 -3.81 8.37
CA THR A 245 -24.11 -2.80 9.40
C THR A 245 -23.44 -1.45 9.12
N CYS A 246 -22.40 -1.39 8.27
CA CYS A 246 -21.83 -0.12 7.83
C CYS A 246 -22.67 0.63 6.78
N GLY A 247 -23.69 -0.02 6.21
CA GLY A 247 -24.60 0.53 5.19
C GLY A 247 -24.35 0.03 3.77
N ALA A 248 -23.18 -0.56 3.52
CA ALA A 248 -22.80 -1.07 2.20
C ALA A 248 -23.68 -2.25 1.75
N ILE A 249 -24.03 -2.26 0.46
CA ILE A 249 -24.81 -3.34 -0.18
C ILE A 249 -23.82 -4.32 -0.82
N ASN A 250 -24.01 -5.61 -0.55
CA ASN A 250 -23.14 -6.68 -0.99
C ASN A 250 -23.96 -7.71 -1.76
N GLY A 251 -23.36 -8.39 -2.73
CA GLY A 251 -23.96 -9.54 -3.41
C GLY A 251 -24.14 -10.71 -2.46
N GLU A 252 -25.13 -11.56 -2.72
CA GLU A 252 -25.49 -12.67 -1.83
C GLU A 252 -24.31 -13.64 -1.55
N ALA A 253 -23.51 -13.90 -2.59
CA ALA A 253 -22.34 -14.79 -2.52
C ALA A 253 -21.13 -14.17 -1.80
N GLU A 254 -21.14 -12.86 -1.51
CA GLU A 254 -20.02 -12.21 -0.84
C GLU A 254 -19.99 -12.58 0.64
N ALA A 255 -18.97 -13.35 1.05
CA ALA A 255 -18.80 -13.84 2.41
C ALA A 255 -18.41 -12.75 3.42
N ALA A 256 -17.98 -11.58 2.94
CA ALA A 256 -17.60 -10.43 3.75
C ALA A 256 -18.02 -9.12 3.09
N CYS A 257 -18.20 -8.08 3.90
CA CYS A 257 -18.56 -6.76 3.41
C CYS A 257 -17.41 -6.16 2.60
N HIS A 258 -17.69 -5.70 1.38
CA HIS A 258 -16.66 -5.09 0.53
C HIS A 258 -16.11 -3.75 1.09
N HIS A 259 -16.86 -3.09 1.99
CA HIS A 259 -16.48 -1.80 2.56
C HIS A 259 -15.73 -1.92 3.89
N CYS A 260 -16.29 -2.61 4.89
CA CYS A 260 -15.69 -2.72 6.22
C CYS A 260 -15.07 -4.10 6.52
N ALA A 261 -15.01 -4.99 5.52
CA ALA A 261 -14.42 -6.33 5.59
C ALA A 261 -15.03 -7.31 6.62
N ILE A 262 -16.08 -6.93 7.36
CA ILE A 262 -16.72 -7.83 8.33
C ILE A 262 -17.34 -9.03 7.61
N ALA A 263 -17.05 -10.24 8.10
CA ALA A 263 -17.64 -11.47 7.56
C ALA A 263 -19.17 -11.47 7.76
N LYS A 264 -19.93 -11.81 6.71
CA LYS A 264 -21.40 -11.93 6.71
C LYS A 264 -21.85 -12.84 7.86
N ALA A 265 -21.26 -14.04 7.97
CA ALA A 265 -21.59 -14.99 9.03
C ALA A 265 -21.38 -14.41 10.44
N LYS A 266 -20.23 -13.76 10.68
CA LYS A 266 -19.92 -13.14 11.98
C LYS A 266 -20.89 -12.00 12.30
N LEU A 267 -21.22 -11.18 11.30
CA LEU A 267 -22.13 -10.05 11.43
C LEU A 267 -23.54 -10.48 11.85
N PHE A 268 -24.12 -11.45 11.14
CA PHE A 268 -25.46 -11.94 11.45
C PHE A 268 -25.48 -12.78 12.73
N ALA A 269 -24.41 -13.50 13.06
CA ALA A 269 -24.30 -14.19 14.36
C ALA A 269 -24.32 -13.21 15.55
N ALA A 270 -23.70 -12.03 15.40
CA ALA A 270 -23.70 -10.98 16.42
C ALA A 270 -25.08 -10.33 16.66
N MET A 271 -26.08 -10.61 15.80
CA MET A 271 -27.48 -10.16 16.01
C MET A 271 -28.28 -11.06 16.94
N ASN A 272 -27.75 -12.22 17.31
CA ASN A 272 -28.38 -13.07 18.31
C ASN A 272 -28.34 -12.38 19.69
N ALA A 273 -29.51 -12.03 20.22
CA ALA A 273 -29.65 -11.28 21.46
C ALA A 273 -29.01 -11.99 22.67
N ASP A 274 -29.14 -13.32 22.76
CA ASP A 274 -28.56 -14.11 23.86
C ASP A 274 -27.03 -14.10 23.82
N THR A 275 -26.46 -14.26 22.62
CA THR A 275 -25.01 -14.22 22.39
C THR A 275 -24.46 -12.83 22.71
N LEU A 276 -25.16 -11.78 22.26
CA LEU A 276 -24.78 -10.40 22.52
C LEU A 276 -24.85 -10.05 24.02
N ALA A 277 -25.90 -10.51 24.71
CA ALA A 277 -26.05 -10.36 26.15
C ALA A 277 -24.94 -11.10 26.92
N ALA A 278 -24.58 -12.32 26.50
CA ALA A 278 -23.46 -13.06 27.07
C ALA A 278 -22.12 -12.33 26.85
N ASN A 279 -21.87 -11.80 25.66
CA ASN A 279 -20.67 -11.01 25.37
C ASN A 279 -20.62 -9.72 26.19
N LEU A 280 -21.75 -9.02 26.34
CA LEU A 280 -21.86 -7.84 27.19
C LEU A 280 -21.62 -8.18 28.66
N ALA A 281 -22.17 -9.29 29.17
CA ALA A 281 -21.94 -9.77 30.52
C ALA A 281 -20.46 -10.09 30.77
N ASN A 282 -19.80 -10.78 29.83
CA ASN A 282 -18.37 -11.08 29.89
C ASN A 282 -17.52 -9.80 29.87
N PHE A 283 -17.85 -8.85 29.00
CA PHE A 283 -17.18 -7.55 28.95
C PHE A 283 -17.33 -6.79 30.28
N ASN A 284 -18.54 -6.74 30.84
CA ASN A 284 -18.81 -6.10 32.12
C ASN A 284 -18.12 -6.80 33.29
N ALA A 285 -18.06 -8.13 33.30
CA ALA A 285 -17.33 -8.91 34.31
C ALA A 285 -15.83 -8.62 34.27
N LYS A 286 -15.24 -8.58 33.08
CA LYS A 286 -13.81 -8.24 32.89
C LYS A 286 -13.52 -6.80 33.33
N LYS A 287 -14.41 -5.86 33.01
CA LYS A 287 -14.31 -4.46 33.46
C LYS A 287 -14.38 -4.36 34.98
N ARG A 288 -15.33 -5.04 35.63
CA ARG A 288 -15.45 -5.08 37.10
C ARG A 288 -14.21 -5.69 37.76
N ALA A 289 -13.68 -6.78 37.23
CA ALA A 289 -12.45 -7.41 37.75
C ALA A 289 -11.23 -6.47 37.65
N LEU A 290 -11.12 -5.72 36.56
CA LEU A 290 -10.08 -4.69 36.39
C LEU A 290 -10.26 -3.53 37.40
N GLU A 291 -11.48 -3.04 37.59
CA GLU A 291 -11.77 -1.99 38.57
C GLU A 291 -11.56 -2.46 40.02
N GLU A 292 -11.90 -3.71 40.33
CA GLU A 292 -11.68 -4.32 41.64
C GLU A 292 -10.18 -4.51 41.93
N LYS A 293 -9.41 -4.98 40.93
CA LYS A 293 -7.95 -5.04 41.03
C LYS A 293 -7.34 -3.67 41.26
N ALA A 294 -7.78 -2.64 40.54
CA ALA A 294 -7.30 -1.27 40.72
C ALA A 294 -7.65 -0.71 42.11
N ARG A 295 -8.86 -1.01 42.63
CA ARG A 295 -9.25 -0.64 44.01
C ARG A 295 -8.43 -1.38 45.05
N ALA A 296 -8.13 -2.66 44.85
CA ALA A 296 -7.29 -3.45 45.76
C ALA A 296 -5.84 -2.91 45.79
N GLU A 297 -5.28 -2.57 44.62
CA GLU A 297 -3.96 -1.94 44.53
C GLU A 297 -3.94 -0.55 45.20
N GLN A 298 -5.00 0.25 45.06
CA GLN A 298 -5.11 1.53 45.74
C GLN A 298 -5.28 1.37 47.27
N ALA A 299 -6.11 0.44 47.72
CA ALA A 299 -6.30 0.17 49.15
C ALA A 299 -5.02 -0.31 49.82
N GLU A 300 -4.23 -1.14 49.12
CA GLU A 300 -2.92 -1.60 49.60
C GLU A 300 -1.89 -0.46 49.66
N ARG A 301 -1.90 0.47 48.69
CA ARG A 301 -1.09 1.71 48.74
C ARG A 301 -1.49 2.60 49.91
N ASP A 302 -2.78 2.81 50.13
CA ASP A 302 -3.30 3.63 51.22
C ASP A 302 -3.02 2.99 52.59
N LYS A 303 -3.04 1.65 52.68
CA LYS A 303 -2.65 0.90 53.88
C LYS A 303 -1.17 1.10 54.20
N ARG A 304 -0.28 0.94 53.21
CA ARG A 304 1.16 1.18 53.37
C ARG A 304 1.48 2.63 53.75
N ALA A 305 0.73 3.60 53.21
CA ALA A 305 0.86 4.99 53.59
C ALA A 305 0.48 5.24 55.07
N ARG A 306 -0.63 4.66 55.54
CA ARG A 306 -1.06 4.75 56.94
C ARG A 306 -0.10 4.06 57.90
N GLU A 307 0.43 2.88 57.54
CA GLU A 307 1.42 2.16 58.35
C GLU A 307 2.73 2.95 58.49
N MET A 308 3.17 3.64 57.43
CA MET A 308 4.33 4.54 57.47
C MET A 308 4.10 5.78 58.34
N GLU A 309 2.90 6.36 58.30
CA GLU A 309 2.51 7.51 59.13
C GLU A 309 2.38 7.13 60.62
N GLU A 310 1.80 5.98 60.92
CA GLU A 310 1.71 5.45 62.29
C GLU A 310 3.09 5.11 62.86
N LEU A 311 3.99 4.54 62.05
CA LEU A 311 5.38 4.28 62.45
C LEU A 311 6.15 5.59 62.71
N ALA A 312 5.90 6.64 61.92
CA ALA A 312 6.48 7.96 62.13
C ALA A 312 5.97 8.61 63.44
N ARG A 313 4.68 8.46 63.75
CA ARG A 313 4.08 8.97 65.00
C ARG A 313 4.64 8.26 66.24
N LYS A 314 4.75 6.92 66.20
CA LYS A 314 5.31 6.13 67.32
C LYS A 314 6.76 6.52 67.63
N ARG A 315 7.58 6.80 66.61
CA ARG A 315 8.95 7.30 66.79
C ARG A 315 9.01 8.66 67.49
N GLN A 316 8.05 9.55 67.21
CA GLN A 316 7.97 10.86 67.89
C GLN A 316 7.50 10.75 69.35
N GLU A 317 6.59 9.83 69.66
CA GLU A 317 6.10 9.59 71.03
C GLU A 317 7.17 8.94 71.93
N GLU A 318 7.98 8.02 71.38
CA GLU A 318 9.12 7.41 72.11
C GLU A 318 10.20 8.44 72.47
N GLU A 319 10.53 9.36 71.56
CA GLU A 319 11.47 10.48 71.81
C GLU A 319 10.96 11.43 72.91
N GLN A 320 9.64 11.68 73.00
CA GLN A 320 9.06 12.53 74.04
C GLN A 320 9.03 11.87 75.42
N LEU A 321 8.72 10.57 75.49
CA LEU A 321 8.66 9.81 76.74
C LEU A 321 10.05 9.64 77.38
N GLU A 322 11.10 9.53 76.57
CA GLU A 322 12.49 9.42 77.04
C GLU A 322 13.00 10.74 77.66
N ALA A 323 12.58 11.89 77.11
CA ALA A 323 12.87 13.22 77.66
C ALA A 323 12.17 13.47 79.02
N GLU A 324 10.97 12.92 79.23
CA GLU A 324 10.18 13.10 80.44
C GLU A 324 10.67 12.26 81.64
N LYS A 325 11.13 11.03 81.37
CA LYS A 325 11.72 10.13 82.39
C LYS A 325 13.02 10.69 82.99
N LEU A 326 13.80 11.42 82.20
CA LEU A 326 15.03 12.10 82.64
C LEU A 326 14.74 13.26 83.62
N ALA A 327 13.59 13.92 83.49
CA ALA A 327 13.16 15.03 84.37
C ALA A 327 12.62 14.54 85.74
N ALA A 328 11.94 13.39 85.77
CA ALA A 328 11.35 12.82 86.99
C ALA A 328 12.38 12.26 87.98
N ALA A 329 13.54 11.81 87.51
CA ALA A 329 14.61 11.24 88.34
C ALA A 329 15.25 12.26 89.31
N LYS A 330 15.21 13.56 89.00
CA LYS A 330 15.80 14.62 89.85
C LYS A 330 15.00 14.91 91.14
N LYS A 331 13.74 14.48 91.26
CA LYS A 331 12.81 14.93 92.33
C LYS A 331 12.67 13.98 93.54
N LYS A 332 13.18 12.75 93.47
CA LYS A 332 12.96 11.70 94.51
C LYS A 332 14.00 11.68 95.65
N ARG A 333 14.99 12.56 95.66
CA ARG A 333 16.09 12.56 96.66
C ARG A 333 15.77 13.20 98.02
N ALA A 334 14.58 13.76 98.24
CA ALA A 334 14.33 14.73 99.32
C ALA A 334 13.50 14.27 100.56
N VAL A 335 13.04 13.01 100.68
CA VAL A 335 11.91 12.67 101.62
C VAL A 335 12.24 11.73 102.80
N LYS A 336 13.48 11.27 103.00
CA LYS A 336 13.76 10.09 103.88
C LYS A 336 14.14 10.34 105.36
N ILE A 337 13.79 11.44 106.03
CA ILE A 337 14.18 11.68 107.45
C ILE A 337 12.92 12.03 108.27
N CYS A 338 12.56 11.24 109.30
CA CYS A 338 11.84 11.63 110.55
C CYS A 338 10.91 10.54 111.18
N ILE A 339 11.43 9.45 111.77
CA ILE A 339 10.66 8.63 112.75
C ILE A 339 11.60 8.24 113.90
N ALA A 340 11.26 8.52 115.18
CA ALA A 340 11.52 7.65 116.35
C ALA A 340 11.20 8.30 117.72
N ALA A 341 10.99 7.42 118.71
CA ALA A 341 10.98 7.55 120.20
C ALA A 341 9.60 7.69 120.87
N GLY A 342 9.24 6.98 121.95
CA GLY A 342 9.87 5.99 122.85
C GLY A 342 8.84 5.63 123.94
N ALA A 343 8.55 4.36 124.23
CA ALA A 343 9.21 3.45 125.18
C ALA A 343 8.98 3.71 126.69
N GLY A 344 8.62 2.63 127.40
CA GLY A 344 8.97 2.35 128.80
C GLY A 344 8.06 2.95 129.89
N VAL A 345 8.11 2.57 131.17
CA VAL A 345 9.18 1.90 131.93
C VAL A 345 8.61 1.14 133.18
N LEU A 346 7.30 1.18 133.49
CA LEU A 346 6.85 0.83 134.86
C LEU A 346 6.64 -0.68 135.18
N VAL A 347 6.58 -1.56 134.17
CA VAL A 347 6.31 -3.01 134.37
C VAL A 347 7.55 -3.78 134.87
N ILE A 348 8.73 -3.17 134.75
CA ILE A 348 10.04 -3.81 134.96
C ILE A 348 10.26 -4.29 136.41
N ALA A 349 9.62 -3.66 137.40
CA ALA A 349 9.88 -3.96 138.81
C ALA A 349 9.28 -5.30 139.30
N ILE A 350 8.22 -5.81 138.67
CA ILE A 350 7.57 -7.07 139.06
C ILE A 350 8.18 -8.27 138.31
N ALA A 351 8.71 -8.03 137.10
CA ALA A 351 9.32 -9.05 136.25
C ALA A 351 10.59 -9.67 136.88
N LEU A 352 11.39 -8.89 137.63
CA LEU A 352 12.69 -9.32 138.15
C LEU A 352 12.65 -10.50 139.13
N ALA A 353 11.52 -10.73 139.81
CA ALA A 353 11.37 -11.89 140.72
C ALA A 353 10.93 -13.18 139.99
N VAL A 354 10.33 -13.06 138.80
CA VAL A 354 9.94 -14.19 137.93
C VAL A 354 11.12 -14.60 137.02
N ILE A 355 11.90 -13.63 136.56
CA ILE A 355 13.01 -13.79 135.60
C ILE A 355 14.15 -14.68 136.11
N PHE A 356 14.60 -14.54 137.36
CA PHE A 356 15.92 -15.06 137.75
C PHE A 356 15.95 -16.50 138.32
N TRP A 357 14.84 -17.23 138.44
CA TRP A 357 14.90 -18.58 139.04
C TRP A 357 13.84 -19.60 138.57
N LEU A 358 12.58 -19.20 138.41
CA LEU A 358 11.51 -20.12 137.96
C LEU A 358 11.49 -20.26 136.43
N ILE A 359 11.78 -19.17 135.71
CA ILE A 359 11.82 -19.13 134.25
C ILE A 359 12.92 -20.05 133.66
N PRO A 360 14.19 -20.02 134.12
CA PRO A 360 15.25 -20.82 133.50
C PRO A 360 15.02 -22.34 133.54
N ALA A 361 14.45 -22.89 134.61
CA ALA A 361 14.20 -24.33 134.71
C ALA A 361 13.06 -24.82 133.80
N ILE A 362 12.00 -24.02 133.61
CA ILE A 362 10.91 -24.32 132.67
C ILE A 362 11.41 -24.15 131.23
N GLN A 363 12.22 -23.12 130.98
CA GLN A 363 12.79 -22.85 129.67
C GLN A 363 13.76 -23.95 129.21
N TYR A 364 14.56 -24.54 130.10
CA TYR A 364 15.45 -25.65 129.76
C TYR A 364 14.72 -26.88 129.21
N ASN A 365 13.66 -27.36 129.88
CA ASN A 365 12.89 -28.52 129.41
C ASN A 365 12.13 -28.22 128.12
N LYS A 366 11.61 -26.99 128.00
CA LYS A 366 10.94 -26.53 126.78
C LYS A 366 11.92 -26.44 125.61
N ALA A 367 13.16 -26.00 125.83
CA ALA A 367 14.21 -25.95 124.81
C ALA A 367 14.52 -27.35 124.24
N CYS A 368 14.58 -28.38 125.10
CA CYS A 368 14.76 -29.78 124.66
C CYS A 368 13.56 -30.30 123.84
N GLU A 369 12.33 -30.11 124.29
CA GLU A 369 11.14 -30.50 123.50
C GLU A 369 11.09 -29.76 122.15
N THR A 370 11.50 -28.50 122.13
CA THR A 370 11.54 -27.67 120.93
C THR A 370 12.59 -28.22 119.93
N MET A 371 13.76 -28.62 120.42
CA MET A 371 14.80 -29.29 119.62
C MET A 371 14.30 -30.62 119.04
N ASP A 372 13.63 -31.45 119.85
CA ASP A 372 13.09 -32.76 119.41
C ASP A 372 11.95 -32.61 118.38
N SER A 373 11.27 -31.47 118.39
CA SER A 373 10.22 -31.13 117.41
C SER A 373 10.74 -30.60 116.07
N GLY A 374 12.06 -30.39 115.94
CA GLY A 374 12.71 -29.87 114.72
C GLY A 374 12.80 -28.35 114.63
N ASP A 375 12.34 -27.60 115.64
CA ASP A 375 12.47 -26.13 115.71
C ASP A 375 13.80 -25.75 116.40
N TYR A 376 14.88 -26.05 115.72
CA TYR A 376 16.22 -25.94 116.29
C TYR A 376 16.65 -24.48 116.55
N GLU A 377 16.17 -23.49 115.78
CA GLU A 377 16.50 -22.07 115.98
C GLU A 377 15.83 -21.52 117.25
N ALA A 378 14.55 -21.88 117.48
CA ALA A 378 13.89 -21.57 118.73
C ALA A 378 14.52 -22.35 119.91
N ALA A 379 14.94 -23.59 119.69
CA ALA A 379 15.64 -24.37 120.71
C ALA A 379 16.99 -23.75 121.10
N ILE A 380 17.83 -23.34 120.12
CA ILE A 380 19.10 -22.64 120.36
C ILE A 380 18.88 -21.34 121.12
N THR A 381 17.91 -20.53 120.71
CA THR A 381 17.59 -19.27 121.40
C THR A 381 17.20 -19.55 122.86
N MET A 382 16.33 -20.54 123.08
CA MET A 382 15.96 -20.94 124.43
C MET A 382 17.15 -21.50 125.21
N PHE A 383 18.10 -22.19 124.58
CA PHE A 383 19.32 -22.66 125.26
C PHE A 383 20.35 -21.55 125.52
N GLU A 384 20.45 -20.54 124.66
CA GLU A 384 21.32 -19.36 124.83
C GLU A 384 20.81 -18.44 125.95
N GLU A 385 19.49 -18.28 126.06
CA GLU A 385 18.82 -17.55 127.16
C GLU A 385 19.07 -18.16 128.54
N LEU A 386 19.50 -19.42 128.59
CA LEU A 386 19.78 -20.16 129.82
C LEU A 386 21.19 -19.92 130.37
N ASP A 387 22.04 -19.15 129.69
CA ASP A 387 23.35 -18.66 130.16
C ASP A 387 24.20 -19.72 130.89
N GLY A 388 24.31 -20.91 130.29
CA GLY A 388 25.09 -22.02 130.84
C GLY A 388 24.40 -22.84 131.94
N PHE A 389 23.09 -22.67 132.14
CA PHE A 389 22.29 -23.53 133.00
C PHE A 389 22.17 -24.94 132.40
N GLY A 390 22.56 -25.96 133.17
CA GLY A 390 22.60 -27.36 132.72
C GLY A 390 23.75 -27.65 131.75
N ASP A 391 23.48 -28.45 130.72
CA ASP A 391 24.37 -28.72 129.58
C ASP A 391 23.96 -27.95 128.31
N SER A 392 23.22 -26.85 128.49
CA SER A 392 22.71 -25.98 127.41
C SER A 392 23.78 -25.62 126.37
N ALA A 393 25.04 -25.41 126.78
CA ALA A 393 26.16 -25.15 125.86
C ALA A 393 26.46 -26.31 124.87
N ILE A 394 26.28 -27.57 125.29
CA ILE A 394 26.44 -28.75 124.43
C ILE A 394 25.19 -28.95 123.57
N MET A 395 24.00 -28.74 124.15
CA MET A 395 22.73 -28.82 123.43
C MET A 395 22.59 -27.76 122.33
N ILE A 396 23.15 -26.56 122.52
CA ILE A 396 23.27 -25.53 121.46
C ILE A 396 24.06 -26.08 120.26
N ARG A 397 25.19 -26.73 120.49
CA ARG A 397 26.00 -27.34 119.42
C ARG A 397 25.29 -28.53 118.76
N GLN A 398 24.55 -29.32 119.53
CA GLN A 398 23.77 -30.44 119.01
C GLN A 398 22.56 -30.00 118.18
N SER A 399 21.83 -28.97 118.61
CA SER A 399 20.77 -28.32 117.84
C SER A 399 21.32 -27.74 116.54
N ARG A 400 22.44 -27.00 116.59
CA ARG A 400 23.12 -26.47 115.40
C ARG A 400 23.55 -27.59 114.45
N TYR A 401 24.06 -28.71 114.97
CA TYR A 401 24.43 -29.87 114.15
C TYR A 401 23.23 -30.44 113.37
N TYR A 402 22.07 -30.63 114.03
CA TYR A 402 20.88 -31.10 113.34
C TYR A 402 20.32 -30.08 112.32
N MET A 403 20.41 -28.78 112.61
CA MET A 403 20.13 -27.73 111.61
C MET A 403 21.02 -27.82 110.39
N GLY A 404 22.33 -28.02 110.58
CA GLY A 404 23.26 -28.16 109.46
C GLY A 404 22.94 -29.37 108.59
N VAL A 405 22.56 -30.49 109.21
CA VAL A 405 22.12 -31.72 108.51
C VAL A 405 20.82 -31.50 107.75
N GLU A 406 19.83 -30.84 108.36
CA GLU A 406 18.56 -30.51 107.70
C GLU A 406 18.76 -29.52 106.54
N ALA A 407 19.57 -28.49 106.73
CA ALA A 407 19.96 -27.53 105.70
C ALA A 407 20.65 -28.24 104.53
N LEU A 408 21.54 -29.20 104.79
CA LEU A 408 22.19 -30.01 103.76
C LEU A 408 21.19 -30.91 103.00
N GLN A 409 20.27 -31.56 103.71
CA GLN A 409 19.21 -32.38 103.08
C GLN A 409 18.23 -31.53 102.25
N SER A 410 17.98 -30.30 102.69
CA SER A 410 17.14 -29.31 102.01
C SER A 410 17.88 -28.53 100.92
N GLN A 411 19.12 -28.90 100.61
CA GLN A 411 19.99 -28.26 99.61
C GLN A 411 20.29 -26.77 99.88
N GLN A 412 20.13 -26.32 101.12
CA GLN A 412 20.53 -24.99 101.59
C GLN A 412 22.03 -25.01 101.91
N PHE A 413 22.86 -25.19 100.87
CA PHE A 413 24.28 -25.47 101.04
C PHE A 413 25.05 -24.34 101.74
N ASP A 414 24.72 -23.07 101.48
CA ASP A 414 25.38 -21.94 102.14
C ASP A 414 25.15 -21.93 103.66
N GLU A 415 23.93 -22.27 104.07
CA GLU A 415 23.54 -22.36 105.47
C GLU A 415 24.18 -23.58 106.14
N ALA A 416 24.15 -24.75 105.49
CA ALA A 416 24.82 -25.96 105.95
C ALA A 416 26.35 -25.77 106.11
N ILE A 417 27.01 -25.15 105.12
CA ILE A 417 28.45 -24.85 105.14
C ILE A 417 28.78 -23.92 106.31
N ALA A 418 28.01 -22.84 106.50
CA ALA A 418 28.23 -21.90 107.60
C ALA A 418 28.09 -22.59 108.97
N ILE A 419 27.05 -23.40 109.14
CA ILE A 419 26.79 -24.15 110.37
C ILE A 419 27.90 -25.18 110.64
N PHE A 420 28.27 -25.99 109.65
CA PHE A 420 29.33 -27.00 109.83
C PHE A 420 30.72 -26.38 110.03
N THR A 421 30.98 -25.22 109.42
CA THR A 421 32.22 -24.44 109.67
C THR A 421 32.29 -23.97 111.12
N GLU A 422 31.18 -23.47 111.68
CA GLU A 422 31.11 -23.03 113.08
C GLU A 422 31.26 -24.18 114.07
N LEU A 423 30.73 -25.36 113.73
CA LEU A 423 30.78 -26.57 114.57
C LEU A 423 32.16 -27.24 114.63
N GLY A 424 33.02 -27.04 113.63
CA GLY A 424 34.36 -27.60 113.57
C GLY A 424 34.36 -29.13 113.72
N ASP A 425 35.06 -29.65 114.73
CA ASP A 425 35.21 -31.09 115.00
C ASP A 425 34.03 -31.71 115.78
N PHE A 426 32.92 -30.98 115.96
CA PHE A 426 31.76 -31.52 116.66
C PHE A 426 31.04 -32.59 115.83
N SER A 427 30.93 -33.81 116.37
CA SER A 427 30.39 -34.99 115.65
C SER A 427 31.22 -35.30 114.39
N ASN A 428 30.61 -35.33 113.21
CA ASN A 428 31.25 -35.48 111.90
C ASN A 428 31.07 -34.23 111.03
N SER A 429 30.93 -33.05 111.64
CA SER A 429 30.65 -31.79 110.92
C SER A 429 31.72 -31.45 109.88
N ALA A 430 33.00 -31.78 110.11
CA ALA A 430 34.06 -31.59 109.12
C ALA A 430 33.87 -32.45 107.84
N GLU A 431 33.43 -33.71 107.97
CA GLU A 431 33.12 -34.57 106.83
C GLU A 431 31.85 -34.10 106.10
N LEU A 432 30.85 -33.62 106.86
CA LEU A 432 29.63 -33.04 106.29
C LEU A 432 29.87 -31.68 105.65
N LEU A 433 30.87 -30.92 106.08
CA LEU A 433 31.33 -29.69 105.44
C LEU A 433 31.92 -30.01 104.06
N ASP A 434 32.87 -30.95 103.98
CA ASP A 434 33.46 -31.40 102.71
C ASP A 434 32.37 -31.91 101.75
N LYS A 435 31.40 -32.66 102.28
CA LYS A 435 30.24 -33.12 101.52
C LYS A 435 29.35 -31.96 101.06
N ALA A 436 29.04 -31.00 101.93
CA ALA A 436 28.21 -29.84 101.61
C ALA A 436 28.87 -28.95 100.54
N GLU A 437 30.19 -28.78 100.60
CA GLU A 437 30.96 -28.07 99.58
C GLU A 437 30.96 -28.81 98.23
N ALA A 438 31.16 -30.14 98.24
CA ALA A 438 31.12 -30.96 97.03
C ALA A 438 29.71 -31.03 96.40
N ASP A 439 28.66 -31.19 97.22
CA ASP A 439 27.26 -31.22 96.78
C ASP A 439 26.84 -29.84 96.25
N LYS A 440 27.32 -28.74 96.84
CA LYS A 440 27.14 -27.37 96.31
C LYS A 440 27.80 -27.19 94.95
N GLU A 441 29.03 -27.67 94.77
CA GLU A 441 29.74 -27.61 93.49
C GLU A 441 29.02 -28.45 92.43
N LEU A 442 28.54 -29.64 92.78
CA LEU A 442 27.78 -30.51 91.89
C LEU A 442 26.43 -29.88 91.52
N ALA A 443 25.69 -29.32 92.47
CA ALA A 443 24.42 -28.61 92.24
C ALA A 443 24.63 -27.38 91.35
N ALA A 444 25.73 -26.64 91.52
CA ALA A 444 26.08 -25.53 90.66
C ALA A 444 26.40 -25.98 89.22
N LYS A 445 27.14 -27.10 89.04
CA LYS A 445 27.39 -27.69 87.72
C LYS A 445 26.11 -28.19 87.05
N GLU A 446 25.20 -28.82 87.79
CA GLU A 446 23.90 -29.28 87.27
C GLU A 446 23.01 -28.11 86.87
N ALA A 447 22.87 -27.08 87.71
CA ALA A 447 22.13 -25.86 87.37
C ALA A 447 22.69 -25.21 86.11
N ARG A 448 24.03 -25.08 86.02
CA ARG A 448 24.71 -24.53 84.84
C ARG A 448 24.52 -25.40 83.60
N TYR A 449 24.45 -26.73 83.75
CA TYR A 449 24.14 -27.64 82.65
C TYR A 449 22.72 -27.44 82.13
N GLN A 450 21.72 -27.26 83.01
CA GLN A 450 20.34 -26.97 82.61
C GLN A 450 20.22 -25.61 81.91
N GLU A 451 20.98 -24.60 82.33
CA GLU A 451 21.08 -23.33 81.59
C GLU A 451 21.63 -23.55 80.16
N GLY A 452 22.67 -24.37 80.01
CA GLY A 452 23.24 -24.72 78.71
C GLY A 452 22.25 -25.44 77.80
N MET A 453 21.48 -26.37 78.36
CA MET A 453 20.41 -27.09 77.66
C MET A 453 19.27 -26.15 77.24
N THR A 454 18.89 -25.21 78.12
CA THR A 454 17.89 -24.18 77.82
C THR A 454 18.37 -23.31 76.67
N ALA A 455 19.59 -22.76 76.76
CA ALA A 455 20.20 -21.96 75.70
C ALA A 455 20.27 -22.73 74.37
N LEU A 456 20.60 -24.03 74.39
CA LEU A 456 20.63 -24.88 73.20
C LEU A 456 19.23 -25.05 72.59
N SER A 457 18.20 -25.30 73.41
CA SER A 457 16.81 -25.46 72.97
C SER A 457 16.22 -24.17 72.40
N GLU A 458 16.61 -23.02 72.97
CA GLU A 458 16.24 -21.69 72.50
C GLU A 458 17.10 -21.21 71.31
N ARG A 459 18.00 -22.06 70.81
CA ARG A 459 18.94 -21.76 69.71
C ARG A 459 19.90 -20.59 70.00
N LYS A 460 20.12 -20.26 71.27
CA LYS A 460 21.16 -19.31 71.73
C LYS A 460 22.51 -20.00 71.74
N TYR A 461 22.99 -20.37 70.55
CA TYR A 461 24.14 -21.25 70.41
C TYR A 461 25.44 -20.69 71.00
N ASP A 462 25.65 -19.37 70.94
CA ASP A 462 26.85 -18.75 71.54
C ASP A 462 26.87 -18.90 73.07
N GLU A 463 25.72 -18.74 73.70
CA GLU A 463 25.55 -18.92 75.14
C GLU A 463 25.71 -20.39 75.53
N ALA A 464 25.07 -21.30 74.80
CA ALA A 464 25.23 -22.75 74.98
C ALA A 464 26.68 -23.22 74.78
N ILE A 465 27.38 -22.72 73.76
CA ILE A 465 28.80 -23.02 73.50
C ILE A 465 29.66 -22.60 74.69
N LYS A 466 29.44 -21.39 75.22
CA LYS A 466 30.18 -20.88 76.38
C LYS A 466 29.95 -21.78 77.59
N ILE A 467 28.69 -22.09 77.90
CA ILE A 467 28.30 -22.91 79.04
C ILE A 467 28.89 -24.33 78.96
N PHE A 468 28.71 -25.02 77.83
CA PHE A 468 29.22 -26.40 77.69
C PHE A 468 30.75 -26.46 77.59
N THR A 469 31.41 -25.36 77.19
CA THR A 469 32.88 -25.26 77.27
C THR A 469 33.34 -25.15 78.72
N GLU A 470 32.65 -24.35 79.54
CA GLU A 470 32.92 -24.21 80.98
C GLU A 470 32.72 -25.53 81.74
N LEU A 471 31.70 -26.32 81.37
CA LEU A 471 31.35 -27.59 82.02
C LEU A 471 32.27 -28.77 81.67
N GLY A 472 33.03 -28.69 80.57
CA GLY A 472 34.01 -29.71 80.17
C GLY A 472 33.40 -31.12 80.02
N ASP A 473 33.78 -32.03 80.92
CA ASP A 473 33.38 -33.45 80.93
C ASP A 473 32.16 -33.74 81.82
N PHE A 474 31.55 -32.73 82.41
CA PHE A 474 30.35 -32.92 83.21
C PHE A 474 29.16 -33.39 82.34
N SER A 475 28.53 -34.51 82.72
CA SER A 475 27.43 -35.13 81.96
C SER A 475 27.83 -35.43 80.49
N ASP A 476 27.03 -35.02 79.49
CA ASP A 476 27.35 -35.14 78.05
C ASP A 476 27.73 -33.80 77.40
N SER A 477 28.24 -32.84 78.19
CA SER A 477 28.52 -31.46 77.76
C SER A 477 29.42 -31.37 76.51
N ARG A 478 30.41 -32.25 76.32
CA ARG A 478 31.21 -32.30 75.08
C ARG A 478 30.38 -32.57 73.82
N THR A 479 29.41 -33.48 73.93
CA THR A 479 28.49 -33.80 72.83
C THR A 479 27.57 -32.61 72.58
N LYS A 480 27.01 -32.01 73.64
CA LYS A 480 26.16 -30.81 73.53
C LYS A 480 26.90 -29.60 72.95
N LEU A 481 28.19 -29.45 73.26
CA LEU A 481 29.05 -28.43 72.65
C LEU A 481 29.18 -28.66 71.13
N ALA A 482 29.39 -29.89 70.70
CA ALA A 482 29.43 -30.23 69.27
C ALA A 482 28.07 -29.96 68.59
N ASP A 483 26.97 -30.31 69.26
CA ASP A 483 25.61 -30.00 68.79
C ASP A 483 25.35 -28.49 68.69
N ALA A 484 25.77 -27.72 69.69
CA ALA A 484 25.66 -26.26 69.70
C ALA A 484 26.47 -25.61 68.57
N ARG A 485 27.71 -26.08 68.33
CA ARG A 485 28.56 -25.60 67.22
C ARG A 485 27.95 -25.92 65.85
N ARG A 486 27.48 -27.15 65.65
CA ARG A 486 26.79 -27.56 64.43
C ARG A 486 25.47 -26.81 64.24
N GLY A 487 24.72 -26.59 65.31
CA GLY A 487 23.51 -25.76 65.31
C GLY A 487 23.80 -24.33 64.89
N LYS A 488 24.88 -23.71 65.42
CA LYS A 488 25.33 -22.37 65.03
C LYS A 488 25.71 -22.30 63.54
N GLU A 489 26.48 -23.27 63.05
CA GLU A 489 26.89 -23.34 61.65
C GLU A 489 25.66 -23.48 60.73
N ASN A 490 24.73 -24.38 61.07
CA ASN A 490 23.50 -24.58 60.31
C ASN A 490 22.60 -23.34 60.36
N ALA A 491 22.52 -22.63 61.50
CA ALA A 491 21.76 -21.38 61.59
C ALA A 491 22.36 -20.26 60.72
N ALA A 492 23.69 -20.20 60.61
CA ALA A 492 24.35 -19.27 59.70
C ALA A 492 24.11 -19.62 58.23
N LYS A 493 24.14 -20.93 57.88
CA LYS A 493 23.78 -21.42 56.55
C LYS A 493 22.30 -21.15 56.21
N GLU A 494 21.39 -21.32 57.18
CA GLU A 494 19.98 -21.00 57.02
C GLU A 494 19.76 -19.52 56.74
N ALA A 495 20.40 -18.63 57.52
CA ALA A 495 20.30 -17.19 57.29
C ALA A 495 20.77 -16.82 55.87
N LYS A 496 21.92 -17.35 55.43
CA LYS A 496 22.41 -17.16 54.06
C LYS A 496 21.46 -17.73 53.01
N TYR A 497 20.86 -18.89 53.26
CA TYR A 497 19.89 -19.49 52.35
C TYR A 497 18.68 -18.57 52.15
N GLN A 498 18.16 -17.98 53.23
CA GLN A 498 17.09 -16.99 53.16
C GLN A 498 17.50 -15.72 52.40
N ASP A 499 18.74 -15.24 52.59
CA ASP A 499 19.27 -14.13 51.80
C ASP A 499 19.34 -14.45 50.30
N GLY A 500 19.71 -15.69 49.95
CA GLY A 500 19.72 -16.18 48.57
C GLY A 500 18.33 -16.23 47.95
N ILE A 501 17.34 -16.73 48.70
CA ILE A 501 15.93 -16.74 48.27
C ILE A 501 15.44 -15.33 48.03
N LYS A 502 15.69 -14.42 48.99
CA LYS A 502 15.31 -13.01 48.87
C LYS A 502 15.97 -12.34 47.66
N ALA A 503 17.26 -12.57 47.43
CA ALA A 503 17.96 -12.05 46.26
C ALA A 503 17.34 -12.57 44.95
N LEU A 504 16.96 -13.84 44.90
CA LEU A 504 16.27 -14.44 43.75
C LEU A 504 14.88 -13.82 43.53
N GLU A 505 14.08 -13.63 44.58
CA GLU A 505 12.77 -12.99 44.53
C GLU A 505 12.85 -11.55 44.03
N GLU A 506 13.85 -10.79 44.50
CA GLU A 506 14.15 -9.41 44.08
C GLU A 506 14.76 -9.33 42.67
N GLY A 507 15.07 -10.46 42.03
CA GLY A 507 15.68 -10.52 40.69
C GLY A 507 17.18 -10.23 40.66
N ARG A 508 17.84 -10.12 41.82
CA ARG A 508 19.31 -10.02 41.96
C ARG A 508 19.95 -11.39 41.75
N CYS A 509 19.83 -11.91 40.53
CA CYS A 509 20.20 -13.28 40.19
C CYS A 509 21.70 -13.54 40.38
N ASP A 510 22.57 -12.54 40.17
CA ASP A 510 24.02 -12.70 40.40
C ASP A 510 24.34 -12.93 41.88
N ASP A 511 23.70 -12.18 42.78
CA ASP A 511 23.84 -12.36 44.23
C ASP A 511 23.30 -13.74 44.65
N ALA A 512 22.12 -14.12 44.14
CA ALA A 512 21.52 -15.43 44.42
C ALA A 512 22.40 -16.59 43.93
N ILE A 513 22.96 -16.50 42.71
CA ILE A 513 23.89 -17.49 42.15
C ILE A 513 25.12 -17.63 43.05
N ALA A 514 25.71 -16.52 43.49
CA ALA A 514 26.88 -16.55 44.37
C ALA A 514 26.55 -17.23 45.71
N ILE A 515 25.43 -16.85 46.33
CA ILE A 515 25.00 -17.40 47.62
C ILE A 515 24.71 -18.90 47.52
N PHE A 516 23.91 -19.34 46.55
CA PHE A 516 23.56 -20.76 46.40
C PHE A 516 24.75 -21.62 45.98
N THR A 517 25.72 -21.04 45.25
CA THR A 517 26.99 -21.73 44.96
C THR A 517 27.80 -21.95 46.24
N GLU A 518 27.88 -20.93 47.12
CA GLU A 518 28.58 -21.05 48.40
C GLU A 518 27.94 -22.09 49.33
N LEU A 519 26.60 -22.17 49.35
CA LEU A 519 25.85 -23.07 50.21
C LEU A 519 25.93 -24.56 49.81
N GLY A 520 26.28 -24.86 48.55
CA GLY A 520 26.51 -26.22 48.08
C GLY A 520 25.31 -27.15 48.31
N ASP A 521 25.49 -28.17 49.14
CA ASP A 521 24.49 -29.21 49.46
C ASP A 521 23.51 -28.83 50.59
N TYR A 522 23.57 -27.61 51.12
CA TYR A 522 22.63 -27.15 52.14
C TYR A 522 21.23 -26.91 51.54
N ALA A 523 20.21 -27.55 52.11
CA ALA A 523 18.81 -27.44 51.68
C ALA A 523 18.65 -27.68 50.15
N GLU A 524 17.89 -26.82 49.46
CA GLU A 524 17.66 -26.93 48.01
C GLU A 524 18.59 -26.02 47.19
N SER A 525 19.75 -25.62 47.75
CA SER A 525 20.63 -24.62 47.13
C SER A 525 21.07 -24.99 45.71
N LYS A 526 21.34 -26.27 45.41
CA LYS A 526 21.65 -26.73 44.05
C LYS A 526 20.51 -26.47 43.06
N THR A 527 19.26 -26.75 43.46
CA THR A 527 18.09 -26.49 42.63
C THR A 527 17.90 -24.99 42.45
N LYS A 528 18.02 -24.21 43.53
CA LYS A 528 17.89 -22.75 43.51
C LYS A 528 18.97 -22.05 42.69
N LEU A 529 20.18 -22.62 42.63
CA LEU A 529 21.24 -22.16 41.74
C LEU A 529 20.83 -22.27 40.27
N GLU A 530 20.30 -23.42 39.85
CA GLU A 530 19.85 -23.62 38.47
C GLU A 530 18.62 -22.76 38.16
N GLU A 531 17.67 -22.62 39.09
CA GLU A 531 16.57 -21.65 38.98
C GLU A 531 17.09 -20.22 38.80
N SER A 532 18.12 -19.82 39.57
CA SER A 532 18.70 -18.47 39.49
C SER A 532 19.40 -18.22 38.15
N LYS A 533 20.11 -19.22 37.60
CA LYS A 533 20.73 -19.13 36.27
C LYS A 533 19.68 -19.05 35.17
N ALA A 534 18.64 -19.88 35.23
CA ALA A 534 17.54 -19.85 34.27
C ALA A 534 16.81 -18.51 34.28
N LYS A 535 16.50 -17.98 35.47
CA LYS A 535 15.87 -16.67 35.63
C LYS A 535 16.76 -15.54 35.08
N LYS A 536 18.07 -15.59 35.31
CA LYS A 536 19.02 -14.63 34.72
C LYS A 536 19.00 -14.66 33.19
N GLU A 537 18.99 -15.84 32.60
CA GLU A 537 18.92 -16.00 31.14
C GLU A 537 17.58 -15.48 30.58
N GLU A 538 16.46 -15.78 31.26
CA GLU A 538 15.14 -15.29 30.90
C GLU A 538 15.06 -13.76 30.96
N MET A 539 15.57 -13.13 32.02
CA MET A 539 15.64 -11.67 32.13
C MET A 539 16.49 -11.03 31.03
N ALA A 540 17.58 -11.67 30.61
CA ALA A 540 18.41 -11.19 29.50
C ALA A 540 17.66 -11.28 28.15
N LYS A 541 16.90 -12.36 27.92
CA LYS A 541 16.00 -12.48 26.75
C LYS A 541 14.91 -11.42 26.78
N GLU A 542 14.29 -11.18 27.94
CA GLU A 542 13.27 -10.13 28.11
C GLU A 542 13.84 -8.73 27.80
N ALA A 543 15.02 -8.40 28.33
CA ALA A 543 15.66 -7.12 28.05
C ALA A 543 15.92 -6.91 26.55
N LYS A 544 16.44 -7.93 25.86
CA LYS A 544 16.60 -7.90 24.39
C LYS A 544 15.25 -7.80 23.67
N TYR A 545 14.22 -8.49 24.13
CA TYR A 545 12.89 -8.41 23.56
C TYR A 545 12.33 -6.98 23.62
N GLN A 546 12.48 -6.32 24.76
CA GLN A 546 12.12 -4.91 24.93
C GLN A 546 12.93 -3.96 24.03
N GLU A 547 14.21 -4.25 23.77
CA GLU A 547 15.01 -3.54 22.78
C GLU A 547 14.44 -3.70 21.36
N GLY A 548 14.03 -4.91 20.99
CA GLY A 548 13.37 -5.21 19.72
C GLY A 548 12.05 -4.45 19.57
N ILE A 549 11.25 -4.36 20.63
CA ILE A 549 10.00 -3.59 20.65
C ILE A 549 10.27 -2.10 20.45
N LYS A 550 11.25 -1.53 21.17
CA LYS A 550 11.64 -0.12 20.96
C LYS A 550 12.13 0.15 19.54
N ALA A 551 12.86 -0.79 18.93
CA ALA A 551 13.28 -0.68 17.54
C ALA A 551 12.08 -0.66 16.58
N LEU A 552 11.03 -1.45 16.83
CA LEU A 552 9.77 -1.40 16.08
C LEU A 552 9.06 -0.05 16.21
N GLU A 553 8.90 0.45 17.44
CA GLU A 553 8.24 1.74 17.72
C GLU A 553 8.95 2.90 17.01
N ASN A 554 10.29 2.85 16.99
CA ASN A 554 11.14 3.81 16.29
C ASN A 554 11.23 3.56 14.77
N LYS A 555 10.47 2.59 14.23
CA LYS A 555 10.45 2.21 12.80
C LYS A 555 11.81 1.75 12.26
N GLN A 556 12.71 1.30 13.14
CA GLN A 556 14.00 0.70 12.80
C GLN A 556 13.82 -0.79 12.46
N PHE A 557 13.03 -1.08 11.42
CA PHE A 557 12.55 -2.43 11.13
C PHE A 557 13.67 -3.46 10.93
N ASP A 558 14.76 -3.10 10.25
CA ASP A 558 15.88 -4.03 10.03
C ASP A 558 16.59 -4.40 11.34
N ASN A 559 16.72 -3.44 12.28
CA ASN A 559 17.27 -3.70 13.60
C ASN A 559 16.33 -4.59 14.44
N ALA A 560 15.03 -4.29 14.41
CA ALA A 560 14.01 -5.11 15.07
C ALA A 560 14.02 -6.57 14.57
N ILE A 561 14.06 -6.78 13.24
CA ILE A 561 14.14 -8.12 12.63
C ILE A 561 15.36 -8.87 13.15
N LYS A 562 16.53 -8.21 13.21
CA LYS A 562 17.76 -8.81 13.71
C LYS A 562 17.60 -9.26 15.17
N ILE A 563 17.13 -8.37 16.05
CA ILE A 563 16.94 -8.65 17.48
C ILE A 563 15.96 -9.81 17.69
N PHE A 564 14.79 -9.77 17.06
CA PHE A 564 13.80 -10.85 17.21
C PHE A 564 14.24 -12.17 16.59
N THR A 565 15.10 -12.15 15.58
CA THR A 565 15.71 -13.37 15.02
C THR A 565 16.67 -14.00 16.03
N GLU A 566 17.49 -13.20 16.72
CA GLU A 566 18.37 -13.69 17.79
C GLU A 566 17.58 -14.30 18.97
N LEU A 567 16.37 -13.80 19.23
CA LEU A 567 15.48 -14.29 20.30
C LEU A 567 14.74 -15.60 19.94
N GLY A 568 14.70 -15.99 18.67
CA GLY A 568 14.12 -17.26 18.22
C GLY A 568 12.64 -17.43 18.61
N ASN A 569 12.36 -18.37 19.51
CA ASN A 569 11.01 -18.70 19.97
C ASN A 569 10.59 -17.96 21.26
N TYR A 570 11.40 -17.02 21.76
CA TYR A 570 11.06 -16.28 22.96
C TYR A 570 9.85 -15.35 22.73
N SER A 571 8.85 -15.43 23.60
CA SER A 571 7.59 -14.68 23.47
C SER A 571 6.96 -14.84 22.07
N ASP A 572 6.55 -13.75 21.43
CA ASP A 572 6.01 -13.71 20.07
C ASP A 572 7.02 -13.19 19.04
N SER A 573 8.33 -13.33 19.28
CA SER A 573 9.40 -12.78 18.42
C SER A 573 9.24 -13.11 16.94
N LYS A 574 8.79 -14.33 16.60
CA LYS A 574 8.47 -14.72 15.21
C LYS A 574 7.36 -13.87 14.58
N ALA A 575 6.30 -13.56 15.33
CA ALA A 575 5.23 -12.67 14.87
C ALA A 575 5.74 -11.23 14.73
N LYS A 576 6.60 -10.79 15.66
CA LYS A 576 7.24 -9.46 15.60
C LYS A 576 8.16 -9.27 14.40
N ILE A 577 8.81 -10.33 13.91
CA ILE A 577 9.55 -10.28 12.64
C ILE A 577 8.61 -9.99 11.47
N ILE A 578 7.46 -10.66 11.41
CA ILE A 578 6.47 -10.44 10.35
C ILE A 578 5.89 -9.02 10.44
N GLU A 579 5.62 -8.54 11.64
CA GLU A 579 5.20 -7.16 11.91
C GLU A 579 6.24 -6.15 11.37
N ALA A 580 7.53 -6.34 11.68
CA ALA A 580 8.60 -5.50 11.19
C ALA A 580 8.73 -5.52 9.65
N GLN A 581 8.62 -6.70 9.04
CA GLN A 581 8.65 -6.87 7.58
C GLN A 581 7.48 -6.16 6.90
N ASN A 582 6.29 -6.24 7.48
CA ASN A 582 5.11 -5.52 6.99
C ASN A 582 5.27 -4.01 7.20
N GLY A 583 5.81 -3.57 8.33
CA GLY A 583 6.15 -2.17 8.57
C GLY A 583 7.12 -1.59 7.53
N LYS A 584 8.12 -2.37 7.11
CA LYS A 584 9.04 -1.99 6.02
C LYS A 584 8.33 -1.86 4.67
N LYS A 585 7.45 -2.81 4.35
CA LYS A 585 6.61 -2.74 3.13
C LYS A 585 5.67 -1.53 3.17
N GLU A 586 5.05 -1.24 4.31
CA GLU A 586 4.19 -0.08 4.51
C GLU A 586 4.96 1.23 4.31
N ALA A 587 6.12 1.37 4.94
CA ALA A 587 6.95 2.56 4.77
C ALA A 587 7.35 2.78 3.30
N ARG A 588 7.70 1.68 2.61
CA ARG A 588 8.02 1.71 1.17
C ARG A 588 6.78 2.03 0.32
N TYR A 589 5.61 1.53 0.68
CA TYR A 589 4.34 1.86 0.03
C TYR A 589 4.01 3.35 0.13
N GLN A 590 4.16 3.95 1.32
CA GLN A 590 3.97 5.38 1.51
C GLN A 590 4.97 6.23 0.72
N GLN A 591 6.22 5.75 0.53
CA GLN A 591 7.16 6.40 -0.40
C GLN A 591 6.65 6.38 -1.85
N GLY A 592 6.02 5.28 -2.29
CA GLY A 592 5.40 5.18 -3.61
C GLY A 592 4.26 6.17 -3.80
N ILE A 593 3.37 6.28 -2.80
CA ILE A 593 2.27 7.26 -2.80
C ILE A 593 2.81 8.70 -2.83
N ASN A 594 3.82 9.01 -2.02
CA ASN A 594 4.46 10.32 -2.04
C ASN A 594 5.12 10.62 -3.40
N ALA A 595 5.75 9.63 -4.04
CA ALA A 595 6.29 9.78 -5.39
C ALA A 595 5.18 10.09 -6.41
N MET A 596 4.00 9.46 -6.33
CA MET A 596 2.85 9.78 -7.19
C MET A 596 2.36 11.21 -6.97
N ASN A 597 2.18 11.63 -5.71
CA ASN A 597 1.73 12.98 -5.37
C ASN A 597 2.70 14.06 -5.88
N ASN A 598 3.99 13.76 -5.90
CA ASN A 598 5.04 14.62 -6.44
C ASN A 598 5.25 14.47 -7.95
N LYS A 599 4.38 13.74 -8.66
CA LYS A 599 4.46 13.45 -10.11
C LYS A 599 5.76 12.74 -10.54
N MET A 600 6.47 12.13 -9.60
CA MET A 600 7.66 11.31 -9.85
C MET A 600 7.24 9.88 -10.22
N TYR A 601 6.49 9.75 -11.33
CA TYR A 601 5.81 8.49 -11.67
C TYR A 601 6.77 7.34 -11.94
N GLY A 602 7.97 7.60 -12.49
CA GLY A 602 9.00 6.56 -12.67
C GLY A 602 9.47 5.94 -11.34
N SER A 603 9.67 6.76 -10.32
CA SER A 603 10.01 6.30 -8.97
C SER A 603 8.86 5.53 -8.34
N ALA A 604 7.62 6.03 -8.48
CA ALA A 604 6.43 5.35 -7.99
C ALA A 604 6.25 3.95 -8.63
N ILE A 605 6.42 3.85 -9.95
CA ILE A 605 6.36 2.58 -10.71
C ILE A 605 7.37 1.57 -10.14
N THR A 606 8.62 1.99 -9.95
CA THR A 606 9.68 1.14 -9.39
C THR A 606 9.29 0.60 -8.01
N ILE A 607 8.84 1.50 -7.13
CA ILE A 607 8.44 1.17 -5.75
C ILE A 607 7.25 0.18 -5.74
N PHE A 608 6.20 0.44 -6.51
CA PHE A 608 5.02 -0.44 -6.52
C PHE A 608 5.30 -1.79 -7.22
N THR A 609 6.23 -1.83 -8.16
CA THR A 609 6.72 -3.10 -8.72
C THR A 609 7.46 -3.94 -7.66
N GLU A 610 8.35 -3.32 -6.88
CA GLU A 610 9.06 -4.00 -5.76
C GLU A 610 8.07 -4.56 -4.72
N LEU A 611 6.98 -3.85 -4.45
CA LEU A 611 5.98 -4.22 -3.46
C LEU A 611 5.01 -5.33 -3.90
N GLY A 612 4.88 -5.56 -5.22
CA GLY A 612 4.04 -6.62 -5.78
C GLY A 612 2.59 -6.56 -5.29
N ASN A 613 2.18 -7.58 -4.52
CA ASN A 613 0.80 -7.72 -4.02
C ASN A 613 0.57 -7.10 -2.62
N TYR A 614 1.52 -6.32 -2.10
CA TYR A 614 1.33 -5.64 -0.82
C TYR A 614 0.30 -4.51 -0.96
N SER A 615 -0.73 -4.50 -0.10
CA SER A 615 -1.85 -3.55 -0.18
C SER A 615 -2.46 -3.53 -1.60
N ASP A 616 -2.73 -2.36 -2.16
CA ASP A 616 -3.18 -2.15 -3.55
C ASP A 616 -2.03 -1.77 -4.50
N SER A 617 -0.78 -2.11 -4.18
CA SER A 617 0.40 -1.70 -4.97
C SER A 617 0.29 -2.05 -6.45
N LYS A 618 -0.33 -3.19 -6.80
CA LYS A 618 -0.58 -3.56 -8.20
C LYS A 618 -1.53 -2.60 -8.93
N ALA A 619 -2.57 -2.12 -8.23
CA ALA A 619 -3.47 -1.11 -8.77
C ALA A 619 -2.78 0.26 -8.86
N LYS A 620 -2.01 0.64 -7.82
CA LYS A 620 -1.21 1.88 -7.81
C LYS A 620 -0.13 1.91 -8.88
N LEU A 621 0.47 0.77 -9.20
CA LEU A 621 1.39 0.60 -10.32
C LEU A 621 0.70 0.96 -11.64
N ALA A 622 -0.48 0.38 -11.90
CA ALA A 622 -1.25 0.67 -13.10
C ALA A 622 -1.66 2.16 -13.15
N GLU A 623 -2.10 2.72 -12.02
CA GLU A 623 -2.44 4.15 -11.89
C GLU A 623 -1.23 5.05 -12.21
N ALA A 624 -0.06 4.77 -11.63
CA ALA A 624 1.17 5.52 -11.88
C ALA A 624 1.63 5.44 -13.35
N GLN A 625 1.47 4.28 -14.00
CA GLN A 625 1.74 4.13 -15.43
C GLN A 625 0.79 4.97 -16.28
N GLN A 626 -0.51 4.95 -15.98
CA GLN A 626 -1.52 5.75 -16.68
C GLN A 626 -1.28 7.26 -16.51
N LEU A 627 -0.91 7.71 -15.30
CA LEU A 627 -0.57 9.11 -15.05
C LEU A 627 0.72 9.53 -15.79
N LYS A 628 1.75 8.67 -15.82
CA LYS A 628 2.97 8.90 -16.59
C LYS A 628 2.65 9.08 -18.08
N TYR A 629 1.86 8.16 -18.65
CA TYR A 629 1.46 8.24 -20.05
C TYR A 629 0.54 9.44 -20.32
N GLY A 630 -0.32 9.82 -19.38
CA GLY A 630 -1.15 11.03 -19.50
C GLY A 630 -0.31 12.30 -19.58
N GLN A 631 0.70 12.44 -18.71
CA GLN A 631 1.63 13.57 -18.78
C GLN A 631 2.38 13.60 -20.11
N ARG A 632 2.91 12.45 -20.53
CA ARG A 632 3.64 12.31 -21.79
C ARG A 632 2.74 12.60 -23.00
N TYR A 633 1.46 12.23 -22.94
CA TYR A 633 0.46 12.53 -23.96
C TYR A 633 0.20 14.05 -24.08
N GLU A 634 0.03 14.76 -22.96
CA GLU A 634 -0.12 16.22 -22.96
C GLU A 634 1.12 16.94 -23.53
N GLU A 635 2.32 16.43 -23.25
CA GLU A 635 3.57 16.91 -23.89
C GLU A 635 3.52 16.71 -25.42
N GLY A 636 3.03 15.55 -25.88
CA GLY A 636 2.84 15.25 -27.29
C GLY A 636 1.82 16.17 -27.98
N ILE A 637 0.69 16.44 -27.33
CA ILE A 637 -0.32 17.39 -27.82
C ILE A 637 0.26 18.81 -27.87
N THR A 638 1.03 19.21 -26.88
CA THR A 638 1.72 20.51 -26.87
C THR A 638 2.74 20.60 -28.01
N ALA A 639 3.53 19.55 -28.25
CA ALA A 639 4.47 19.48 -29.37
C ALA A 639 3.75 19.58 -30.72
N LEU A 640 2.64 18.84 -30.87
CA LEU A 640 1.80 18.84 -32.07
C LEU A 640 1.24 20.23 -32.37
N ASN A 641 0.62 20.88 -31.38
CA ASN A 641 0.05 22.23 -31.52
C ASN A 641 1.11 23.29 -31.85
N ASN A 642 2.32 23.11 -31.31
CA ASN A 642 3.47 23.98 -31.58
C ASN A 642 4.23 23.60 -32.86
N ARG A 643 3.70 22.67 -33.68
CA ARG A 643 4.31 22.21 -34.95
C ARG A 643 5.71 21.61 -34.77
N ARG A 644 6.04 21.13 -33.58
CA ARG A 644 7.26 20.35 -33.30
C ARG A 644 6.97 18.90 -33.64
N TRP A 645 6.97 18.61 -34.95
CA TRP A 645 6.47 17.34 -35.47
C TRP A 645 7.31 16.14 -35.02
N ASP A 646 8.64 16.28 -34.99
CA ASP A 646 9.54 15.20 -34.57
C ASP A 646 9.32 14.81 -33.11
N ASP A 647 9.27 15.80 -32.21
CA ASP A 647 8.94 15.61 -30.78
C ASP A 647 7.57 14.90 -30.62
N ALA A 648 6.54 15.34 -31.36
CA ALA A 648 5.21 14.75 -31.29
C ALA A 648 5.19 13.30 -31.81
N ILE A 649 5.88 13.03 -32.92
CA ILE A 649 6.00 11.68 -33.49
C ILE A 649 6.68 10.73 -32.51
N GLU A 650 7.80 11.15 -31.90
CA GLU A 650 8.52 10.34 -30.91
C GLU A 650 7.60 10.00 -29.72
N ILE A 651 6.94 11.02 -29.17
CA ILE A 651 6.03 10.89 -28.02
C ILE A 651 4.86 9.96 -28.33
N PHE A 652 4.14 10.18 -29.43
CA PHE A 652 2.97 9.35 -29.74
C PHE A 652 3.35 7.94 -30.18
N THR A 653 4.57 7.74 -30.71
CA THR A 653 5.14 6.41 -30.94
C THR A 653 5.41 5.68 -29.63
N GLU A 654 6.03 6.35 -28.65
CA GLU A 654 6.26 5.82 -27.29
C GLU A 654 4.95 5.40 -26.62
N LEU A 655 3.89 6.20 -26.78
CA LEU A 655 2.59 6.00 -26.15
C LEU A 655 1.75 4.87 -26.77
N GLY A 656 2.00 4.50 -28.03
CA GLY A 656 1.34 3.39 -28.71
C GLY A 656 -0.20 3.49 -28.65
N ASN A 657 -0.85 2.55 -27.95
CA ASN A 657 -2.32 2.47 -27.84
C ASN A 657 -2.92 3.36 -26.75
N TYR A 658 -2.13 4.19 -26.06
CA TYR A 658 -2.66 5.07 -25.01
C TYR A 658 -3.52 6.19 -25.63
N SER A 659 -4.75 6.37 -25.14
CA SER A 659 -5.71 7.35 -25.67
C SER A 659 -5.89 7.21 -27.20
N ASP A 660 -5.87 8.29 -27.96
CA ASP A 660 -5.86 8.34 -29.42
C ASP A 660 -4.45 8.58 -30.01
N SER A 661 -3.39 8.21 -29.27
CA SER A 661 -1.98 8.48 -29.68
C SER A 661 -1.66 7.97 -31.09
N LYS A 662 -2.21 6.81 -31.51
CA LYS A 662 -2.07 6.33 -32.90
C LYS A 662 -2.64 7.30 -33.93
N SER A 663 -3.81 7.87 -33.65
CA SER A 663 -4.43 8.88 -34.54
C SER A 663 -3.62 10.18 -34.52
N LYS A 664 -3.13 10.60 -33.36
CA LYS A 664 -2.28 11.79 -33.20
C LYS A 664 -0.91 11.64 -33.85
N LEU A 665 -0.35 10.43 -33.86
CA LEU A 665 0.85 10.10 -34.62
C LEU A 665 0.62 10.27 -36.13
N THR A 666 -0.51 9.81 -36.65
CA THR A 666 -0.89 10.02 -38.06
C THR A 666 -1.07 11.51 -38.37
N GLU A 667 -1.71 12.27 -37.48
CA GLU A 667 -1.86 13.72 -37.59
C GLU A 667 -0.51 14.45 -37.61
N ALA A 668 0.42 14.07 -36.72
CA ALA A 668 1.78 14.63 -36.66
C ALA A 668 2.57 14.36 -37.95
N ASN A 669 2.50 13.13 -38.48
CA ASN A 669 3.15 12.76 -39.73
C ASN A 669 2.57 13.53 -40.94
N TYR A 670 1.25 13.74 -40.97
CA TYR A 670 0.60 14.56 -41.99
C TYR A 670 1.05 16.03 -41.91
N GLY A 671 1.06 16.62 -40.70
CA GLY A 671 1.58 17.98 -40.49
C GLY A 671 3.03 18.13 -40.93
N LYS A 672 3.87 17.12 -40.63
CA LYS A 672 5.27 17.05 -41.07
C LYS A 672 5.41 16.96 -42.59
N ALA A 673 4.60 16.13 -43.26
CA ALA A 673 4.59 16.00 -44.71
C ALA A 673 4.23 17.33 -45.39
N CYS A 674 3.19 18.01 -44.90
CA CYS A 674 2.83 19.35 -45.35
C CYS A 674 3.96 20.36 -45.13
N ASN A 675 4.65 20.30 -43.98
CA ASN A 675 5.78 21.18 -43.70
C ASN A 675 6.95 20.93 -44.65
N TYR A 676 7.31 19.68 -44.91
CA TYR A 676 8.33 19.33 -45.90
C TYR A 676 7.98 19.81 -47.31
N MET A 677 6.72 19.63 -47.73
CA MET A 677 6.25 20.13 -49.02
C MET A 677 6.37 21.66 -49.12
N SER A 678 5.99 22.39 -48.06
CA SER A 678 6.14 23.86 -48.02
C SER A 678 7.59 24.33 -47.98
N ALA A 679 8.50 23.48 -47.50
CA ALA A 679 9.93 23.75 -47.40
C ALA A 679 10.72 23.18 -48.59
N THR A 680 10.04 22.88 -49.71
CA THR A 680 10.61 22.30 -50.95
C THR A 680 11.38 20.98 -50.75
N ARG A 681 11.15 20.29 -49.62
CA ARG A 681 11.68 18.95 -49.32
C ARG A 681 10.71 17.90 -49.84
N TYR A 682 10.49 17.92 -51.15
CA TYR A 682 9.44 17.13 -51.80
C TYR A 682 9.63 15.62 -51.65
N GLU A 683 10.88 15.13 -51.63
CA GLU A 683 11.16 13.71 -51.43
C GLU A 683 10.66 13.21 -50.08
N ASP A 684 10.97 13.94 -49.00
CA ASP A 684 10.55 13.58 -47.65
C ASP A 684 9.02 13.69 -47.50
N ALA A 685 8.43 14.73 -48.09
CA ALA A 685 6.99 14.91 -48.12
C ALA A 685 6.28 13.76 -48.87
N TYR A 686 6.81 13.36 -50.02
CA TYR A 686 6.31 12.24 -50.81
C TYR A 686 6.29 10.93 -50.00
N LYS A 687 7.40 10.60 -49.33
CA LYS A 687 7.50 9.38 -48.50
C LYS A 687 6.42 9.36 -47.40
N LEU A 688 6.21 10.49 -46.72
CA LEU A 688 5.20 10.58 -45.65
C LEU A 688 3.77 10.55 -46.20
N PHE A 689 3.43 11.34 -47.23
CA PHE A 689 2.08 11.32 -47.81
C PHE A 689 1.71 9.94 -48.38
N LYS A 690 2.66 9.24 -48.99
CA LYS A 690 2.48 7.86 -49.45
C LYS A 690 2.14 6.93 -48.28
N ALA A 691 2.90 7.01 -47.17
CA ALA A 691 2.67 6.18 -45.99
C ALA A 691 1.31 6.47 -45.31
N LEU A 692 0.82 7.71 -45.39
CA LEU A 692 -0.45 8.13 -44.78
C LEU A 692 -1.70 7.63 -45.53
N GLY A 693 -1.57 7.27 -46.81
CA GLY A 693 -2.67 6.71 -47.61
C GLY A 693 -3.91 7.61 -47.63
N ASN A 694 -5.05 7.12 -47.13
CA ASN A 694 -6.35 7.81 -47.16
C ASN A 694 -6.56 8.83 -46.03
N TYR A 695 -5.58 9.08 -45.17
CA TYR A 695 -5.77 10.00 -44.05
C TYR A 695 -5.92 11.45 -44.53
N SER A 696 -6.96 12.16 -44.08
CA SER A 696 -7.26 13.54 -44.53
C SER A 696 -7.34 13.62 -46.06
N ASP A 697 -6.67 14.58 -46.68
CA ASP A 697 -6.47 14.75 -48.12
C ASP A 697 -5.07 14.27 -48.57
N SER A 698 -4.40 13.39 -47.82
CA SER A 698 -3.02 12.94 -48.12
C SER A 698 -2.84 12.40 -49.53
N LYS A 699 -3.86 11.72 -50.09
CA LYS A 699 -3.85 11.28 -51.50
C LYS A 699 -3.78 12.45 -52.48
N ASN A 700 -4.56 13.51 -52.23
CA ASN A 700 -4.55 14.69 -53.08
C ASN A 700 -3.25 15.47 -52.89
N LYS A 701 -2.80 15.62 -51.63
CA LYS A 701 -1.51 16.24 -51.30
C LYS A 701 -0.32 15.49 -51.87
N LEU A 702 -0.40 14.16 -51.99
CA LEU A 702 0.62 13.36 -52.68
C LEU A 702 0.72 13.76 -54.16
N THR A 703 -0.40 13.87 -54.86
CA THR A 703 -0.46 14.33 -56.25
C THR A 703 0.04 15.78 -56.39
N GLU A 704 -0.41 16.68 -55.50
CA GLU A 704 0.06 18.08 -55.49
C GLU A 704 1.57 18.17 -55.22
N CYS A 705 2.09 17.34 -54.30
CA CYS A 705 3.51 17.25 -54.00
C CYS A 705 4.30 16.78 -55.23
N ILE A 706 3.83 15.76 -55.94
CA ILE A 706 4.46 15.28 -57.19
C ILE A 706 4.51 16.40 -58.23
N TYR A 707 3.43 17.14 -58.45
CA TYR A 707 3.43 18.25 -59.41
C TYR A 707 4.38 19.37 -59.00
N ALA A 708 4.33 19.79 -57.74
CA ALA A 708 5.21 20.83 -57.23
C ALA A 708 6.69 20.40 -57.29
N TRP A 709 6.96 19.11 -57.07
CA TRP A 709 8.31 18.57 -57.19
C TRP A 709 8.82 18.57 -58.63
N VAL A 710 7.99 18.15 -59.59
CA VAL A 710 8.33 18.21 -61.02
C VAL A 710 8.61 19.65 -61.44
N ASP A 711 7.75 20.60 -61.08
CA ASP A 711 7.96 22.02 -61.37
C ASP A 711 9.29 22.53 -60.77
N TYR A 712 9.58 22.17 -59.52
CA TYR A 712 10.85 22.52 -58.86
C TYR A 712 12.08 21.91 -59.57
N LEU A 713 12.02 20.65 -60.00
CA LEU A 713 13.13 19.99 -60.69
C LEU A 713 13.40 20.62 -62.06
N LEU A 714 12.35 20.98 -62.80
CA LEU A 714 12.46 21.69 -64.08
C LEU A 714 13.07 23.08 -63.89
N GLU A 715 12.71 23.80 -62.82
CA GLU A 715 13.30 25.09 -62.48
C GLU A 715 14.79 24.99 -62.08
N LYS A 716 15.18 23.90 -61.41
CA LYS A 716 16.55 23.69 -60.91
C LYS A 716 17.47 22.94 -61.88
N GLU A 717 16.98 22.60 -63.08
CA GLU A 717 17.74 21.91 -64.13
C GLU A 717 18.42 20.61 -63.64
N VAL A 718 17.76 19.89 -62.72
CA VAL A 718 18.33 18.71 -62.08
C VAL A 718 18.27 17.51 -63.04
N SER A 719 19.42 17.00 -63.45
CA SER A 719 19.57 16.00 -64.52
C SER A 719 19.36 14.52 -64.11
N SER A 720 18.96 14.24 -62.86
CA SER A 720 18.69 12.86 -62.42
C SER A 720 17.65 12.80 -61.30
N PHE A 721 16.60 12.00 -61.49
CA PHE A 721 15.52 11.86 -60.51
C PHE A 721 14.81 10.50 -60.60
N ILE A 722 14.41 9.92 -59.46
CA ILE A 722 13.75 8.60 -59.37
C ILE A 722 12.54 8.69 -58.43
N PHE A 723 11.35 8.35 -58.92
CA PHE A 723 10.24 7.90 -58.08
C PHE A 723 10.40 6.37 -57.90
N GLU A 724 10.67 5.91 -56.68
CA GLU A 724 11.02 4.50 -56.42
C GLU A 724 9.88 3.48 -56.67
N ASP A 725 8.64 3.92 -56.89
CA ASP A 725 7.50 3.02 -57.15
C ASP A 725 6.49 3.67 -58.09
N THR A 726 5.88 2.86 -58.96
CA THR A 726 4.71 3.24 -59.77
C THR A 726 3.54 3.62 -58.86
N VAL A 727 3.43 4.92 -58.56
CA VAL A 727 2.25 5.51 -57.93
C VAL A 727 1.05 5.24 -58.82
N THR A 728 -0.11 4.94 -58.23
CA THR A 728 -1.41 4.91 -58.91
C THR A 728 -1.86 6.32 -59.30
N LEU A 729 -1.07 6.99 -60.13
CA LEU A 729 -1.48 8.17 -60.87
C LEU A 729 -2.47 7.74 -61.95
N THR A 730 -3.51 8.52 -62.16
CA THR A 730 -4.45 8.29 -63.27
C THR A 730 -3.78 8.68 -64.58
N SER A 731 -4.31 8.19 -65.71
CA SER A 731 -3.86 8.58 -67.06
C SER A 731 -3.89 10.10 -67.27
N GLU A 732 -4.84 10.79 -66.66
CA GLU A 732 -4.98 12.25 -66.69
C GLU A 732 -3.84 12.98 -65.95
N HIS A 733 -3.41 12.45 -64.81
CA HIS A 733 -2.26 13.01 -64.07
C HIS A 733 -0.96 12.86 -64.86
N TYR A 734 -0.75 11.71 -65.51
CA TYR A 734 0.40 11.49 -66.39
C TYR A 734 0.40 12.46 -67.58
N ALA A 735 -0.73 12.64 -68.25
CA ALA A 735 -0.85 13.60 -69.36
C ALA A 735 -0.56 15.04 -68.93
N THR A 736 -0.94 15.42 -67.71
CA THR A 736 -0.68 16.76 -67.14
C THR A 736 0.80 16.97 -66.84
N ILE A 737 1.48 16.00 -66.20
CA ILE A 737 2.93 16.04 -65.96
C ILE A 737 3.67 16.13 -67.28
N TYR A 738 3.27 15.32 -68.26
CA TYR A 738 3.84 15.34 -69.61
C TYR A 738 3.70 16.72 -70.27
N SER A 739 2.50 17.31 -70.26
CA SER A 739 2.27 18.63 -70.85
C SER A 739 3.14 19.72 -70.21
N LYS A 740 3.34 19.67 -68.89
CA LYS A 740 4.25 20.60 -68.19
C LYS A 740 5.70 20.45 -68.66
N ILE A 741 6.20 19.23 -68.73
CA ILE A 741 7.55 18.92 -69.21
C ILE A 741 7.70 19.36 -70.67
N TRP A 742 6.75 18.99 -71.54
CA TRP A 742 6.73 19.34 -72.96
C TRP A 742 6.70 20.85 -73.22
N ASN A 743 5.86 21.60 -72.50
CA ASN A 743 5.79 23.05 -72.63
C ASN A 743 7.06 23.74 -72.11
N HIS A 744 7.69 23.20 -71.06
CA HIS A 744 8.98 23.68 -70.56
C HIS A 744 10.10 23.43 -71.56
N ILE A 745 10.14 22.24 -72.15
CA ILE A 745 11.08 21.89 -73.22
C ILE A 745 10.90 22.86 -74.41
N ASN A 746 9.67 23.06 -74.88
CA ASN A 746 9.37 23.93 -76.03
C ASN A 746 9.54 25.43 -75.77
N SER A 747 9.68 25.86 -74.52
CA SER A 747 9.93 27.27 -74.18
C SER A 747 11.41 27.65 -74.17
N HIS A 748 12.33 26.69 -74.32
CA HIS A 748 13.78 26.89 -74.41
C HIS A 748 14.24 26.74 -75.87
N THR A 749 15.24 27.50 -76.30
CA THR A 749 15.69 27.54 -77.72
C THR A 749 17.10 26.99 -77.93
N ASP A 750 17.79 26.57 -76.87
CA ASP A 750 19.21 26.24 -76.89
C ASP A 750 19.44 24.73 -77.07
N TYR A 751 20.05 24.30 -78.17
CA TYR A 751 20.09 22.89 -78.61
C TYR A 751 20.85 21.94 -77.66
N GLU A 752 21.90 22.42 -76.97
CA GLU A 752 22.65 21.60 -75.97
C GLU A 752 21.84 21.33 -74.69
N TYR A 753 20.85 22.17 -74.40
CA TYR A 753 19.90 22.00 -73.29
C TYR A 753 18.93 20.81 -73.54
N TRP A 754 18.68 20.47 -74.81
CA TRP A 754 17.76 19.41 -75.21
C TRP A 754 18.34 18.03 -74.87
N GLU A 755 19.61 17.73 -75.21
CA GLU A 755 20.17 16.39 -75.00
C GLU A 755 20.22 15.96 -73.52
N GLY A 756 20.48 16.87 -72.58
CA GLY A 756 20.63 16.53 -71.15
C GLY A 756 19.31 16.22 -70.43
N ILE A 757 18.25 16.98 -70.72
CA ILE A 757 16.93 16.84 -70.06
C ILE A 757 16.11 15.74 -70.75
N ILE A 758 16.14 15.67 -72.07
CA ILE A 758 15.36 14.72 -72.87
C ILE A 758 15.84 13.29 -72.64
N SER A 759 17.16 13.07 -72.55
CA SER A 759 17.73 11.72 -72.38
C SER A 759 17.40 11.05 -71.05
N VAL A 760 17.11 11.81 -69.98
CA VAL A 760 16.82 11.24 -68.64
C VAL A 760 15.33 11.27 -68.32
N THR A 761 14.61 12.32 -68.74
CA THR A 761 13.17 12.47 -68.48
C THR A 761 12.33 11.52 -69.35
N ILE A 762 12.73 11.28 -70.61
CA ILE A 762 12.06 10.31 -71.51
C ILE A 762 12.32 8.87 -71.07
N TYR A 763 13.56 8.56 -70.64
CA TYR A 763 13.98 7.22 -70.23
C TYR A 763 13.09 6.64 -69.11
N ARG A 764 12.63 7.49 -68.19
CA ARG A 764 11.88 7.08 -66.99
C ARG A 764 10.36 7.22 -67.12
N LEU A 765 9.86 8.17 -67.91
CA LEU A 765 8.42 8.28 -68.22
C LEU A 765 7.90 7.01 -68.93
N LEU A 766 8.73 6.41 -69.79
CA LEU A 766 8.41 5.16 -70.48
C LEU A 766 8.38 3.93 -69.54
N GLU A 767 9.11 3.93 -68.42
CA GLU A 767 9.05 2.87 -67.39
C GLU A 767 7.76 2.94 -66.54
N MET A 768 7.11 4.12 -66.45
CA MET A 768 5.98 4.38 -65.55
C MET A 768 4.59 4.17 -66.18
N LEU A 769 4.50 3.97 -67.50
CA LEU A 769 3.23 3.89 -68.23
C LEU A 769 2.60 2.47 -68.19
N PRO A 770 1.35 2.31 -67.74
CA PRO A 770 0.62 1.04 -67.86
C PRO A 770 0.40 0.62 -69.32
N SER A 771 0.37 -0.69 -69.57
CA SER A 771 0.22 -1.30 -70.90
C SER A 771 -1.17 -1.17 -71.56
N SER A 772 -1.95 -0.10 -71.30
CA SER A 772 -3.31 0.02 -71.84
C SER A 772 -3.36 0.73 -73.20
N TYR A 773 -4.25 0.21 -74.06
CA TYR A 773 -4.42 0.59 -75.46
C TYR A 773 -4.64 2.10 -75.70
N GLU A 774 -5.35 2.81 -74.80
CA GLU A 774 -5.58 4.25 -74.90
C GLU A 774 -4.31 5.11 -74.70
N GLN A 775 -3.27 4.58 -74.05
CA GLN A 775 -2.01 5.29 -73.83
C GLN A 775 -1.10 5.25 -75.07
N THR A 776 -1.23 4.21 -75.89
CA THR A 776 -0.53 4.03 -77.17
C THR A 776 -0.80 5.18 -78.14
N ALA A 777 -2.02 5.75 -78.15
CA ALA A 777 -2.40 6.85 -79.04
C ALA A 777 -1.73 8.19 -78.68
N THR A 778 -1.42 8.41 -77.39
CA THR A 778 -0.68 9.59 -76.93
C THR A 778 0.82 9.43 -77.22
N LEU A 779 1.34 8.20 -77.10
CA LEU A 779 2.69 7.83 -77.53
C LEU A 779 2.88 7.96 -79.06
N LEU A 780 1.89 7.56 -79.86
CA LEU A 780 1.85 7.76 -81.33
C LEU A 780 2.01 9.23 -81.70
N ARG A 781 1.25 10.10 -81.03
CA ARG A 781 1.32 11.56 -81.24
C ARG A 781 2.66 12.14 -80.80
N LEU A 782 3.25 11.61 -79.72
CA LEU A 782 4.61 11.90 -79.28
C LEU A 782 5.63 11.63 -80.40
N PHE A 783 5.62 10.44 -80.97
CA PHE A 783 6.60 10.05 -81.99
C PHE A 783 6.39 10.79 -83.32
N ASP A 784 5.15 11.02 -83.73
CA ASP A 784 4.81 11.80 -84.93
C ASP A 784 5.27 13.26 -84.79
N ASP A 785 4.93 13.92 -83.69
CA ASP A 785 5.35 15.31 -83.44
C ASP A 785 6.88 15.44 -83.28
N TRP A 786 7.57 14.39 -82.82
CA TRP A 786 9.05 14.38 -82.67
C TRP A 786 9.79 14.19 -83.99
N SER A 787 9.28 13.36 -84.90
CA SER A 787 9.89 13.14 -86.23
C SER A 787 9.96 14.42 -87.07
N ALA A 788 9.05 15.38 -86.83
CA ALA A 788 8.97 16.64 -87.56
C ALA A 788 9.94 17.73 -87.06
N TYR A 789 10.50 17.61 -85.85
CA TYR A 789 11.25 18.70 -85.19
C TYR A 789 12.67 18.34 -84.74
N ILE A 790 13.10 17.09 -84.86
CA ILE A 790 14.47 16.66 -84.52
C ILE A 790 15.26 16.45 -85.82
N PRO A 791 16.19 17.36 -86.21
CA PRO A 791 16.98 17.24 -87.44
C PRO A 791 17.82 15.95 -87.52
N SER A 792 18.08 15.32 -86.38
CA SER A 792 18.84 14.07 -86.18
C SER A 792 17.94 12.90 -85.74
N TYR A 793 16.63 12.96 -85.99
CA TYR A 793 15.66 11.92 -85.60
C TYR A 793 16.11 10.51 -86.04
N TRP A 794 16.62 10.42 -87.27
CA TRP A 794 17.15 9.19 -87.83
C TRP A 794 18.45 8.75 -87.17
N ASP A 795 19.34 9.69 -86.82
CA ASP A 795 20.57 9.41 -86.07
C ASP A 795 20.25 8.84 -84.68
N TYR A 796 19.23 9.38 -84.00
CA TYR A 796 18.78 8.87 -82.70
C TYR A 796 18.28 7.42 -82.77
N ILE A 797 17.45 7.07 -83.77
CA ILE A 797 17.03 5.68 -84.01
C ILE A 797 18.26 4.80 -84.29
N ARG A 798 19.24 5.33 -85.04
CA ARG A 798 20.46 4.62 -85.45
C ARG A 798 21.38 4.33 -84.25
N ASP A 799 21.51 5.28 -83.32
CA ASP A 799 22.38 5.21 -82.14
C ASP A 799 21.75 4.41 -80.98
N ASN A 800 20.43 4.24 -80.98
CA ASN A 800 19.68 3.60 -79.87
C ASN A 800 19.11 2.21 -80.22
N LYS A 801 19.74 1.45 -81.13
CA LYS A 801 19.27 0.10 -81.55
C LYS A 801 19.09 -0.90 -80.39
N ALA A 802 19.90 -0.81 -79.33
CA ALA A 802 19.78 -1.69 -78.16
C ALA A 802 18.47 -1.43 -77.37
N PHE A 803 18.07 -0.17 -77.28
CA PHE A 803 16.80 0.22 -76.65
C PHE A 803 15.61 -0.23 -77.51
N LEU A 804 15.63 0.06 -78.82
CA LEU A 804 14.57 -0.36 -79.74
C LEU A 804 14.34 -1.88 -79.71
N LYS A 805 15.41 -2.66 -79.50
CA LYS A 805 15.34 -4.10 -79.26
C LYS A 805 14.60 -4.44 -77.96
N SER A 806 14.86 -3.73 -76.85
CA SER A 806 14.19 -3.98 -75.56
C SER A 806 12.69 -3.71 -75.58
N VAL A 807 12.25 -2.78 -76.44
CA VAL A 807 10.84 -2.40 -76.60
C VAL A 807 10.16 -3.03 -77.83
N TRP A 808 10.85 -3.92 -78.58
CA TRP A 808 10.33 -4.53 -79.81
C TRP A 808 9.03 -5.32 -79.62
N SER A 809 8.80 -5.87 -78.42
CA SER A 809 7.55 -6.60 -78.10
C SER A 809 6.32 -5.69 -78.05
N ILE A 810 6.51 -4.37 -78.01
CA ILE A 810 5.43 -3.39 -78.06
C ILE A 810 4.92 -3.29 -79.50
N GLY A 811 3.67 -3.68 -79.73
CA GLY A 811 3.07 -3.77 -81.07
C GLY A 811 3.24 -2.49 -81.90
N PHE A 812 3.05 -1.32 -81.30
CA PHE A 812 3.26 -0.04 -81.98
C PHE A 812 4.71 0.19 -82.43
N VAL A 813 5.70 -0.11 -81.58
CA VAL A 813 7.12 0.09 -81.93
C VAL A 813 7.49 -0.79 -83.12
N ARG A 814 7.00 -2.04 -83.15
CA ARG A 814 7.15 -2.93 -84.29
C ARG A 814 6.51 -2.33 -85.54
N ASP A 815 5.23 -1.98 -85.46
CA ASP A 815 4.48 -1.50 -86.62
C ASP A 815 5.09 -0.21 -87.18
N PHE A 816 5.53 0.72 -86.31
CA PHE A 816 6.24 1.95 -86.66
C PHE A 816 7.57 1.67 -87.40
N LEU A 817 8.44 0.81 -86.85
CA LEU A 817 9.74 0.49 -87.45
C LEU A 817 9.63 -0.30 -88.76
N THR A 818 8.50 -0.98 -88.98
CA THR A 818 8.24 -1.74 -90.21
C THR A 818 7.39 -1.00 -91.23
N ASP A 819 6.97 0.23 -90.93
CA ASP A 819 6.29 1.11 -91.89
C ASP A 819 7.22 1.46 -93.05
N ASP A 820 6.67 1.65 -94.26
CA ASP A 820 7.46 1.87 -95.47
C ASP A 820 8.37 3.12 -95.36
N ASN A 821 7.97 4.13 -94.58
CA ASN A 821 8.79 5.33 -94.36
C ASN A 821 10.00 5.08 -93.45
N ASN A 822 9.93 4.08 -92.56
CA ASN A 822 10.91 3.84 -91.49
C ASN A 822 11.72 2.54 -91.70
N ILE A 823 11.21 1.62 -92.52
CA ILE A 823 11.78 0.28 -92.68
C ILE A 823 13.21 0.32 -93.23
N ALA A 824 13.57 1.34 -94.01
CA ALA A 824 14.93 1.56 -94.48
C ALA A 824 15.94 1.68 -93.32
N VAL A 825 15.59 2.46 -92.28
CA VAL A 825 16.44 2.65 -91.09
C VAL A 825 16.45 1.41 -90.21
N PHE A 826 15.32 0.70 -90.11
CA PHE A 826 15.30 -0.62 -89.47
C PHE A 826 16.23 -1.61 -90.20
N LEU A 827 16.21 -1.63 -91.53
CA LEU A 827 17.04 -2.51 -92.35
C LEU A 827 18.51 -2.10 -92.38
N GLU A 828 18.87 -0.91 -91.88
CA GLU A 828 20.25 -0.43 -91.82
C GLU A 828 21.13 -1.30 -90.89
N SER A 829 21.73 -2.33 -91.48
CA SER A 829 22.67 -3.24 -90.85
C SER A 829 23.34 -4.11 -91.91
N THR A 830 24.26 -4.95 -91.47
CA THR A 830 24.68 -6.12 -92.24
C THR A 830 23.76 -7.29 -91.91
N TRP A 831 23.16 -7.87 -92.94
CA TRP A 831 22.25 -9.02 -92.83
C TRP A 831 22.87 -10.21 -93.55
N LYS A 832 23.00 -11.36 -92.86
CA LYS A 832 23.64 -12.56 -93.42
C LYS A 832 22.78 -13.81 -93.22
N THR A 833 22.82 -14.74 -94.16
CA THR A 833 22.36 -16.11 -93.91
C THR A 833 23.21 -16.74 -92.81
N ALA A 834 22.69 -17.77 -92.13
CA ALA A 834 23.39 -18.43 -91.01
C ALA A 834 24.78 -18.99 -91.40
N ASP A 835 24.95 -19.41 -92.65
CA ASP A 835 26.22 -19.89 -93.21
C ASP A 835 27.14 -18.76 -93.72
N GLY A 836 26.67 -17.50 -93.66
CA GLY A 836 27.38 -16.32 -94.17
C GLY A 836 27.51 -16.26 -95.69
N LYS A 837 26.95 -17.24 -96.43
CA LYS A 837 27.12 -17.37 -97.88
C LYS A 837 26.46 -16.23 -98.64
N TYR A 838 25.30 -15.79 -98.19
CA TYR A 838 24.54 -14.69 -98.78
C TYR A 838 24.41 -13.57 -97.77
N TYR A 839 24.76 -12.34 -98.16
CA TYR A 839 24.57 -11.18 -97.32
C TYR A 839 24.31 -9.93 -98.15
N PHE A 840 23.61 -8.97 -97.56
CA PHE A 840 23.59 -7.59 -98.01
C PHE A 840 23.86 -6.65 -96.85
N ARG A 841 24.34 -5.45 -97.17
CA ARG A 841 24.47 -4.35 -96.23
C ARG A 841 23.63 -3.20 -96.73
N PHE A 842 22.70 -2.76 -95.89
CA PHE A 842 21.90 -1.58 -96.10
C PHE A 842 22.57 -0.44 -95.33
N TYR A 843 22.91 0.66 -95.99
CA TYR A 843 23.50 1.84 -95.36
C TYR A 843 23.11 3.09 -96.15
N GLU A 844 22.93 4.20 -95.45
CA GLU A 844 22.70 5.49 -96.06
C GLU A 844 24.05 6.17 -96.33
N ASP A 845 24.21 6.81 -97.50
CA ASP A 845 25.38 7.66 -97.76
C ASP A 845 25.01 9.09 -97.36
N THR A 846 25.69 9.59 -96.34
CA THR A 846 25.41 10.90 -95.74
C THR A 846 25.83 12.08 -96.62
N SER A 847 26.49 11.83 -97.77
CA SER A 847 26.96 12.89 -98.66
C SER A 847 25.88 13.45 -99.59
N ASP A 848 24.83 12.69 -99.90
CA ASP A 848 23.71 13.13 -100.75
C ASP A 848 22.32 12.68 -100.27
N GLY A 849 22.24 11.95 -99.15
CA GLY A 849 20.97 11.50 -98.55
C GLY A 849 20.32 10.35 -99.33
N SER A 850 21.06 9.69 -100.23
CA SER A 850 20.56 8.55 -100.98
C SER A 850 20.80 7.22 -100.23
N THR A 851 19.84 6.30 -100.32
CA THR A 851 19.92 4.99 -99.67
C THR A 851 20.71 4.01 -100.54
N TRP A 852 21.83 3.48 -100.02
CA TRP A 852 22.68 2.54 -100.74
C TRP A 852 22.55 1.12 -100.21
N ILE A 853 22.53 0.18 -101.15
CA ILE A 853 22.46 -1.24 -100.83
C ILE A 853 23.64 -1.92 -101.46
N ASN A 854 24.57 -2.37 -100.63
CA ASN A 854 25.60 -3.30 -101.06
C ASN A 854 25.02 -4.70 -100.97
N TYR A 855 24.65 -5.26 -102.12
CA TYR A 855 24.06 -6.58 -102.23
C TYR A 855 24.99 -7.72 -101.84
N GLY A 856 26.26 -7.45 -101.52
CA GLY A 856 27.24 -8.44 -101.12
C GLY A 856 27.29 -9.60 -102.12
N THR A 857 26.89 -10.78 -101.64
CA THR A 857 26.81 -12.03 -102.43
C THR A 857 25.37 -12.48 -102.72
N MET A 858 24.36 -11.71 -102.31
CA MET A 858 22.95 -12.02 -102.62
C MET A 858 22.71 -11.98 -104.13
N PRO A 859 21.94 -12.94 -104.70
CA PRO A 859 21.49 -12.83 -106.07
C PRO A 859 20.70 -11.53 -106.27
N THR A 860 20.96 -10.82 -107.36
CA THR A 860 20.30 -9.56 -107.74
C THR A 860 19.78 -9.67 -109.17
N PRO A 861 18.58 -9.17 -109.49
CA PRO A 861 18.14 -9.09 -110.88
C PRO A 861 19.12 -8.25 -111.70
N THR A 862 19.07 -8.35 -113.02
CA THR A 862 19.86 -7.45 -113.89
C THR A 862 19.26 -6.05 -113.84
N LYS A 863 20.03 -5.04 -113.44
CA LYS A 863 19.58 -3.65 -113.32
C LYS A 863 19.18 -3.08 -114.70
N PRO A 864 17.95 -2.58 -114.88
CA PRO A 864 17.52 -1.89 -116.10
C PRO A 864 18.39 -0.66 -116.39
N TYR A 865 18.45 -0.25 -117.65
CA TYR A 865 19.30 0.88 -118.08
C TYR A 865 18.79 2.26 -117.61
N ASN A 866 17.52 2.39 -117.26
CA ASN A 866 16.85 3.65 -116.93
C ASN A 866 16.57 3.83 -115.43
N VAL A 867 17.29 3.10 -114.56
CA VAL A 867 17.13 3.25 -113.10
C VAL A 867 17.87 4.49 -112.61
N ASP A 868 17.15 5.34 -111.89
CA ASP A 868 17.66 6.54 -111.23
C ASP A 868 18.04 6.22 -109.77
N HIS A 869 17.09 5.78 -108.95
CA HIS A 869 17.30 5.49 -107.53
C HIS A 869 16.52 4.26 -107.03
N TYR A 870 16.63 4.00 -105.74
CA TYR A 870 15.99 2.89 -105.02
C TYR A 870 14.88 3.41 -104.13
N ASN A 871 13.81 2.65 -104.03
CA ASN A 871 12.74 2.94 -103.09
C ASN A 871 12.22 1.65 -102.44
N ILE A 872 11.59 1.75 -101.27
CA ILE A 872 10.90 0.63 -100.63
C ILE A 872 9.41 0.94 -100.61
N ILE A 873 8.65 0.18 -101.38
CA ILE A 873 7.19 0.30 -101.46
C ILE A 873 6.57 -1.01 -101.01
N SER A 874 5.70 -0.97 -99.99
CA SER A 874 5.03 -2.13 -99.41
C SER A 874 6.03 -3.25 -99.06
N SER A 875 7.07 -2.88 -98.31
CA SER A 875 8.20 -3.73 -97.93
C SER A 875 8.97 -4.36 -99.11
N THR A 876 8.83 -3.83 -100.32
CA THR A 876 9.53 -4.30 -101.53
C THR A 876 10.51 -3.24 -101.98
N LEU A 877 11.79 -3.61 -102.02
CA LEU A 877 12.83 -2.82 -102.68
C LEU A 877 12.61 -2.84 -104.19
N VAL A 878 12.45 -1.67 -104.76
CA VAL A 878 12.20 -1.44 -106.18
C VAL A 878 13.25 -0.52 -106.77
N TRP A 879 13.44 -0.63 -108.09
CA TRP A 879 14.13 0.34 -108.90
C TRP A 879 13.13 1.33 -109.48
N GLU A 880 13.42 2.61 -109.36
CA GLU A 880 12.60 3.67 -109.96
C GLU A 880 13.39 4.41 -111.05
N ASP A 881 12.68 4.86 -112.09
CA ASP A 881 13.25 5.78 -113.09
C ASP A 881 13.21 7.23 -112.61
N TYR A 882 13.74 8.16 -113.40
CA TYR A 882 13.79 9.59 -113.06
C TYR A 882 12.40 10.23 -112.82
N ASN A 883 11.31 9.58 -113.23
CA ASN A 883 9.94 10.04 -113.00
C ASN A 883 9.25 9.24 -111.88
N ASP A 884 10.03 8.60 -111.00
CA ASP A 884 9.58 7.77 -109.87
C ASP A 884 8.70 6.57 -110.28
N ASN A 885 8.80 6.10 -111.53
CA ASN A 885 8.07 4.90 -111.94
C ASN A 885 8.87 3.65 -111.55
N ASN A 886 8.22 2.69 -110.88
CA ASN A 886 8.81 1.37 -110.64
C ASN A 886 9.10 0.65 -111.98
N VAL A 887 10.39 0.42 -112.24
CA VAL A 887 10.92 -0.25 -113.44
C VAL A 887 11.50 -1.64 -113.15
N GLY A 888 11.40 -2.12 -111.90
CA GLY A 888 11.73 -3.49 -111.54
C GLY A 888 11.83 -3.73 -110.04
N ASN A 889 11.42 -4.91 -109.58
CA ASN A 889 11.52 -5.31 -108.17
C ASN A 889 12.83 -6.05 -107.91
N VAL A 890 13.47 -5.76 -106.77
CA VAL A 890 14.78 -6.31 -106.39
C VAL A 890 14.64 -7.34 -105.26
N TYR A 891 14.10 -6.91 -104.11
CA TYR A 891 13.86 -7.75 -102.95
C TYR A 891 12.52 -7.44 -102.30
N ARG A 892 11.89 -8.43 -101.68
CA ARG A 892 10.78 -8.19 -100.75
C ARG A 892 11.14 -8.66 -99.36
N PHE A 893 11.02 -7.76 -98.39
CA PHE A 893 11.35 -8.00 -96.99
C PHE A 893 10.11 -8.48 -96.22
N SER A 894 10.32 -9.35 -95.25
CA SER A 894 9.33 -9.71 -94.24
C SER A 894 10.03 -9.81 -92.90
N VAL A 895 9.68 -8.93 -91.98
CA VAL A 895 10.31 -8.85 -90.66
C VAL A 895 9.71 -9.91 -89.74
N ILE A 896 10.55 -10.78 -89.19
CA ILE A 896 10.15 -11.84 -88.27
C ILE A 896 10.30 -11.36 -86.82
N ASP A 897 11.48 -10.82 -86.50
CA ASP A 897 11.79 -10.16 -85.24
C ASP A 897 12.87 -9.08 -85.46
N PHE A 898 13.29 -8.40 -84.39
CA PHE A 898 14.28 -7.30 -84.48
C PHE A 898 15.58 -7.70 -85.20
N ASN A 899 16.00 -8.97 -85.08
CA ASN A 899 17.25 -9.51 -85.60
C ASN A 899 17.06 -10.50 -86.75
N THR A 900 15.84 -10.82 -87.17
CA THR A 900 15.57 -11.84 -88.18
C THR A 900 14.60 -11.33 -89.24
N ILE A 901 15.01 -11.44 -90.51
CA ILE A 901 14.18 -11.09 -91.66
C ILE A 901 14.16 -12.22 -92.69
N ASN A 902 13.08 -12.31 -93.44
CA ASN A 902 13.02 -13.05 -94.69
C ASN A 902 13.12 -12.09 -95.87
N VAL A 903 13.90 -12.48 -96.87
CA VAL A 903 14.15 -11.68 -98.08
C VAL A 903 13.88 -12.54 -99.30
N TYR A 904 12.78 -12.25 -99.98
CA TYR A 904 12.46 -12.84 -101.27
C TYR A 904 13.25 -12.13 -102.37
N CYS A 905 14.05 -12.88 -103.13
CA CYS A 905 14.87 -12.39 -104.23
C CYS A 905 14.16 -12.60 -105.57
N TYR A 906 13.93 -11.51 -106.31
CA TYR A 906 13.31 -11.57 -107.63
C TYR A 906 14.23 -12.12 -108.73
N ALA A 907 15.54 -12.24 -108.47
CA ALA A 907 16.52 -12.73 -109.44
C ALA A 907 16.43 -14.24 -109.67
N ASP A 908 16.20 -15.00 -108.59
CA ASP A 908 16.17 -16.46 -108.60
C ASP A 908 14.86 -17.05 -108.04
N GLY A 909 13.95 -16.19 -107.59
CA GLY A 909 12.64 -16.55 -107.05
C GLY A 909 12.68 -17.24 -105.69
N LYS A 910 13.79 -17.14 -104.94
CA LYS A 910 13.96 -17.80 -103.64
C LYS A 910 13.83 -16.82 -102.47
N THR A 911 13.41 -17.35 -101.33
CA THR A 911 13.42 -16.61 -100.05
C THR A 911 14.62 -17.04 -99.21
N TYR A 912 15.35 -16.05 -98.72
CA TYR A 912 16.51 -16.21 -97.85
C TYR A 912 16.15 -15.69 -96.46
N THR A 913 16.44 -16.47 -95.41
CA THR A 913 16.35 -15.97 -94.03
C THR A 913 17.70 -15.39 -93.64
N LEU A 914 17.71 -14.11 -93.27
CA LEU A 914 18.92 -13.40 -92.88
C LEU A 914 18.81 -12.90 -91.44
N TYR A 915 19.96 -12.89 -90.78
CA TYR A 915 20.14 -12.47 -89.40
C TYR A 915 20.97 -11.19 -89.35
N ARG A 916 20.50 -10.23 -88.54
CA ARG A 916 21.21 -8.99 -88.24
C ARG A 916 22.52 -9.32 -87.53
N GLN A 917 23.63 -8.77 -88.02
CA GLN A 917 24.95 -8.89 -87.38
C GLN A 917 25.15 -7.82 -86.30
#